data_AF-A0A7C5AUD0-F1
#
_entry.id   AF-A0A7C5AUD0-F1
#
_cell.length_a   1.000
_cell.length_b   1.000
_cell.length_c   1.000
_cell.angle_alpha   90.00
_cell.angle_beta   90.00
_cell.angle_gamma   90.00
#
_symmetry.space_group_name_H-M   'P 1'
#
loop_
_entity.id
_entity.type
_entity.pdbx_description
1 polymer ?
#
loop_
_entity_poly.entity_id
_entity_poly.type
_entity_poly.pdbx_seq_one_letter_code
_entity_poly.pdbx_strand_id
1 'polypeptide(L)'
;MKPGFFKKPAAAAALLLPNLWLVRGLLSYEYLDQMGSIAGSFIGLARWIRQYWPDLQWFPLWYGGIPFTHTYPPLLHQLVALVSLVFRISPAHAYHGTVAIAYSLGPVTLFLLARRLGASRACAFASGLFYSLVSPSVLFLSALRHDAGGVWVARRLQALVQYGEGPHVTALTLLPLALWLLATAYEKRKPLWWFLAALGLASVALTNWLGSVALALAAAAWLAAANVGRRGWLEAAALAGFAYGIACRWLPPSYIRTIAENEKYLSGPLSPWPERIALILAALAVLALLMYLLRRFNAGLLLRFSVLYLVLTATITLGAGWAGVRVVAQPDRYHLEMEMALALLIPAAAWPLAQRYCNAGRIRWATVCLLALVALWAAFKDERHARRMIRRIEIEQTIEYRMARWLEENLKGRRVLAPGSTGFYLPAFADVPQLGGGMDQGHINRLWPHIYYQLLSGEGAGEKEGEIALMWLKAFGVDAICVSGPKSREFYKPFRNPHKFEGLLVELWREGDDVIYRVPRRSPSLAHVIRREDLPGEPTGGLDVAPLRPYLAALDDPSLPQAGFVWRNHHAASISAILEKEQLLSVQISYHPGWKAAVNGQQRVVRKDGLGQMLIEPRCQGRCTVEITFDGGREYKVCRLVSLGCLLLGLLWAVKGMLENQFESGRGCT
;
A
#
# COMPACT_ATOMS: atom_id res chain seq x y z
N MET A 1 31.77 -12.09 33.65
CA MET A 1 31.73 -10.74 33.00
C MET A 1 30.92 -9.81 33.87
N LYS A 2 31.50 -8.68 34.29
CA LYS A 2 30.80 -7.63 35.06
C LYS A 2 29.54 -7.13 34.31
N PRO A 3 28.43 -6.83 35.00
CA PRO A 3 27.17 -6.42 34.39
C PRO A 3 27.26 -4.95 33.94
N GLY A 4 27.93 -4.68 32.81
CA GLY A 4 28.15 -3.29 32.35
C GLY A 4 28.19 -3.06 30.85
N PHE A 5 28.17 -4.10 29.99
CA PHE A 5 28.71 -3.91 28.64
C PHE A 5 27.83 -3.15 27.63
N PHE A 6 26.51 -2.96 27.85
CA PHE A 6 25.71 -2.04 27.02
C PHE A 6 24.59 -1.38 27.84
N LYS A 7 24.64 -0.04 27.96
CA LYS A 7 23.44 0.76 28.29
C LYS A 7 22.43 0.56 27.15
N LYS A 8 21.12 0.54 27.45
CA LYS A 8 20.04 0.41 26.44
C LYS A 8 20.28 1.23 25.15
N PRO A 9 20.66 2.52 25.22
CA PRO A 9 20.94 3.32 24.01
C PRO A 9 22.09 2.77 23.15
N ALA A 10 23.15 2.23 23.77
CA ALA A 10 24.30 1.73 23.03
C ALA A 10 23.97 0.45 22.24
N ALA A 11 23.13 -0.44 22.78
CA ALA A 11 22.66 -1.63 22.04
C ALA A 11 21.73 -1.26 20.87
N ALA A 12 20.84 -0.28 21.07
CA ALA A 12 19.99 0.22 20.00
C ALA A 12 20.81 0.88 18.88
N ALA A 13 21.80 1.71 19.22
CA ALA A 13 22.71 2.33 18.27
C ALA A 13 23.52 1.28 17.48
N ALA A 14 23.99 0.22 18.13
CA ALA A 14 24.72 -0.88 17.50
C ALA A 14 23.87 -1.70 16.51
N LEU A 15 22.54 -1.64 16.60
CA LEU A 15 21.62 -2.21 15.59
C LEU A 15 21.29 -1.21 14.49
N LEU A 16 21.07 0.06 14.86
CA LEU A 16 20.67 1.12 13.94
C LEU A 16 21.78 1.47 12.93
N LEU A 17 23.00 1.73 13.42
CA LEU A 17 24.08 2.28 12.59
C LEU A 17 24.51 1.35 11.45
N PRO A 18 24.67 0.02 11.64
CA PRO A 18 25.01 -0.87 10.53
C PRO A 18 23.93 -0.92 9.45
N ASN A 19 22.64 -0.91 9.84
CA ASN A 19 21.54 -0.90 8.88
C ASN A 19 21.46 0.44 8.15
N LEU A 20 21.64 1.58 8.83
CA LEU A 20 21.73 2.89 8.19
C LEU A 20 22.91 2.96 7.21
N TRP A 21 24.06 2.38 7.59
CA TRP A 21 25.20 2.29 6.70
C TRP A 21 24.88 1.45 5.47
N LEU A 22 24.23 0.29 5.64
CA LEU A 22 23.82 -0.57 4.54
C LEU A 22 22.93 0.17 3.51
N VAL A 23 21.99 0.99 3.99
CA VAL A 23 21.04 1.72 3.13
C VAL A 23 21.44 3.17 2.85
N ARG A 24 22.66 3.58 3.18
CA ARG A 24 23.11 4.99 3.13
C ARG A 24 22.91 5.68 1.77
N GLY A 25 22.95 4.92 0.67
CA GLY A 25 22.66 5.47 -0.66
C GLY A 25 21.25 6.05 -0.77
N LEU A 26 20.26 5.43 -0.13
CA LEU A 26 18.88 5.91 -0.08
C LEU A 26 18.72 7.23 0.68
N LEU A 27 19.66 7.57 1.57
CA LEU A 27 19.66 8.86 2.26
C LEU A 27 20.13 10.01 1.36
N SER A 28 20.72 9.70 0.20
CA SER A 28 21.31 10.70 -0.70
C SER A 28 20.71 10.69 -2.10
N TYR A 29 20.14 9.56 -2.54
CA TYR A 29 19.67 9.40 -3.91
C TYR A 29 18.20 9.78 -4.05
N GLU A 30 17.91 10.54 -5.10
CA GLU A 30 16.55 10.91 -5.42
C GLU A 30 15.82 9.79 -6.17
N TYR A 31 16.47 9.19 -7.17
CA TYR A 31 15.93 8.07 -7.96
C TYR A 31 16.95 6.95 -8.07
N LEU A 32 16.45 5.72 -8.14
CA LEU A 32 17.22 4.49 -8.27
C LEU A 32 17.00 3.87 -9.65
N ASP A 33 17.93 3.03 -10.09
CA ASP A 33 17.81 2.26 -11.34
C ASP A 33 16.79 1.11 -11.28
N GLN A 34 15.89 1.14 -10.30
CA GLN A 34 14.82 0.18 -10.08
C GLN A 34 13.52 0.70 -10.70
N MET A 35 13.50 0.93 -12.01
CA MET A 35 12.34 1.53 -12.69
C MET A 35 11.09 0.65 -12.67
N GLY A 36 11.22 -0.66 -12.44
CA GLY A 36 10.09 -1.55 -12.16
C GLY A 36 9.48 -1.38 -10.75
N SER A 37 10.08 -0.58 -9.87
CA SER A 37 9.59 -0.43 -8.50
C SER A 37 8.31 0.38 -8.43
N ILE A 38 7.34 -0.08 -7.62
CA ILE A 38 6.09 0.68 -7.36
C ILE A 38 6.35 1.96 -6.55
N ALA A 39 7.59 2.19 -6.10
CA ALA A 39 8.00 3.38 -5.38
C ALA A 39 7.62 4.68 -6.11
N GLY A 40 7.62 4.69 -7.46
CA GLY A 40 7.17 5.82 -8.27
C GLY A 40 5.75 6.28 -7.89
N SER A 41 4.83 5.33 -7.68
CA SER A 41 3.45 5.63 -7.28
C SER A 41 3.40 6.28 -5.90
N PHE A 42 4.18 5.78 -4.95
CA PHE A 42 4.23 6.31 -3.57
C PHE A 42 4.90 7.69 -3.50
N ILE A 43 5.92 7.93 -4.32
CA ILE A 43 6.54 9.24 -4.51
C ILE A 43 5.51 10.21 -5.09
N GLY A 44 4.74 9.78 -6.09
CA GLY A 44 3.66 10.57 -6.69
C GLY A 44 2.56 10.94 -5.70
N LEU A 45 2.13 10.01 -4.85
CA LEU A 45 1.19 10.32 -3.76
C LEU A 45 1.76 11.32 -2.76
N ALA A 46 3.04 11.19 -2.38
CA ALA A 46 3.68 12.16 -1.49
C ALA A 46 3.83 13.54 -2.13
N ARG A 47 4.16 13.62 -3.43
CA ARG A 47 4.17 14.88 -4.20
C ARG A 47 2.79 15.52 -4.20
N TRP A 48 1.76 14.74 -4.52
CA TRP A 48 0.37 15.20 -4.54
C TRP A 48 -0.07 15.76 -3.18
N ILE A 49 0.20 15.02 -2.09
CA ILE A 49 -0.09 15.49 -0.72
C ILE A 49 0.63 16.80 -0.45
N ARG A 50 1.93 16.89 -0.73
CA ARG A 50 2.72 18.10 -0.48
C ARG A 50 2.17 19.31 -1.23
N GLN A 51 1.75 19.12 -2.48
CA GLN A 51 1.32 20.20 -3.37
C GLN A 51 -0.10 20.68 -3.08
N TYR A 52 -1.00 19.77 -2.72
CA TYR A 52 -2.44 20.02 -2.69
C TYR A 52 -3.07 19.95 -1.29
N TRP A 53 -2.30 19.68 -0.23
CA TRP A 53 -2.84 19.72 1.13
C TRP A 53 -3.44 21.08 1.49
N PRO A 54 -4.63 21.14 2.12
CA PRO A 54 -5.45 20.04 2.64
C PRO A 54 -6.51 19.48 1.68
N ASP A 55 -6.54 19.89 0.41
CA ASP A 55 -7.52 19.44 -0.59
C ASP A 55 -7.22 18.04 -1.15
N LEU A 56 -7.51 17.02 -0.34
CA LEU A 56 -7.31 15.60 -0.67
C LEU A 56 -8.64 14.83 -0.70
N GLN A 57 -9.69 15.40 -1.28
CA GLN A 57 -10.98 14.69 -1.32
C GLN A 57 -11.05 13.69 -2.48
N TRP A 58 -10.67 14.14 -3.67
CA TRP A 58 -10.71 13.37 -4.90
C TRP A 58 -9.32 13.33 -5.53
N PHE A 59 -8.96 12.18 -6.09
CA PHE A 59 -7.70 11.95 -6.78
C PHE A 59 -7.99 11.69 -8.26
N PRO A 60 -7.80 12.69 -9.14
CA PRO A 60 -8.21 12.58 -10.55
C PRO A 60 -7.21 11.81 -11.42
N LEU A 61 -6.01 11.50 -10.90
CA LEU A 61 -4.92 11.01 -11.75
C LEU A 61 -5.02 9.53 -12.14
N TRP A 62 -5.77 8.70 -11.41
CA TRP A 62 -5.85 7.25 -11.67
C TRP A 62 -7.28 6.80 -11.95
N TYR A 63 -7.43 5.75 -12.77
CA TYR A 63 -8.69 4.98 -12.93
C TYR A 63 -9.93 5.81 -13.31
N GLY A 64 -9.74 6.94 -14.01
CA GLY A 64 -10.83 7.88 -14.30
C GLY A 64 -11.31 8.67 -13.07
N GLY A 65 -10.49 8.72 -12.03
CA GLY A 65 -10.73 9.39 -10.76
C GLY A 65 -11.23 8.43 -9.66
N ILE A 66 -10.69 8.60 -8.45
CA ILE A 66 -11.12 7.87 -7.25
C ILE A 66 -11.11 8.81 -6.02
N PRO A 67 -11.86 8.50 -4.94
CA PRO A 67 -11.65 9.17 -3.67
C PRO A 67 -10.18 9.02 -3.23
N PHE A 68 -9.58 10.07 -2.69
CA PHE A 68 -8.16 10.01 -2.31
C PHE A 68 -7.87 8.91 -1.27
N THR A 69 -8.81 8.61 -0.37
CA THR A 69 -8.66 7.51 0.60
C THR A 69 -8.46 6.15 -0.08
N HIS A 70 -8.88 6.00 -1.34
CA HIS A 70 -8.72 4.76 -2.10
C HIS A 70 -7.37 4.64 -2.80
N THR A 71 -6.48 5.64 -2.72
CA THR A 71 -5.16 5.56 -3.38
C THR A 71 -4.20 4.64 -2.65
N TYR A 72 -4.15 4.71 -1.31
CA TYR A 72 -3.35 3.87 -0.41
C TYR A 72 -3.56 4.30 1.06
N PRO A 73 -3.30 3.44 2.08
CA PRO A 73 -3.11 3.89 3.46
C PRO A 73 -2.12 5.07 3.58
N PRO A 74 -2.50 6.21 4.18
CA PRO A 74 -1.83 7.47 3.89
C PRO A 74 -0.63 7.82 4.79
N LEU A 75 -0.39 7.10 5.90
CA LEU A 75 0.51 7.58 6.95
C LEU A 75 1.94 7.79 6.46
N LEU A 76 2.50 6.83 5.71
CA LEU A 76 3.84 6.97 5.16
C LEU A 76 3.90 8.13 4.15
N HIS A 77 2.92 8.25 3.26
CA HIS A 77 2.92 9.29 2.22
C HIS A 77 2.78 10.70 2.82
N GLN A 78 1.98 10.85 3.88
CA GLN A 78 1.88 12.10 4.64
C GLN A 78 3.17 12.43 5.37
N LEU A 79 3.83 11.44 5.98
CA LEU A 79 5.13 11.63 6.61
C LEU A 79 6.19 12.05 5.58
N VAL A 80 6.23 11.42 4.42
CA VAL A 80 7.16 11.78 3.33
C VAL A 80 6.89 13.19 2.82
N ALA A 81 5.63 13.56 2.62
CA ALA A 81 5.26 14.92 2.23
C ALA A 81 5.70 15.96 3.29
N LEU A 82 5.53 15.65 4.57
CA LEU A 82 5.99 16.49 5.68
C LEU A 82 7.52 16.61 5.71
N VAL A 83 8.26 15.50 5.58
CA VAL A 83 9.73 15.49 5.51
C VAL A 83 10.21 16.32 4.32
N SER A 84 9.59 16.14 3.15
CA SER A 84 9.88 16.92 1.95
C SER A 84 9.65 18.42 2.16
N LEU A 85 8.58 18.80 2.85
CA LEU A 85 8.27 20.19 3.19
C LEU A 85 9.27 20.78 4.20
N VAL A 86 9.52 20.08 5.31
CA VAL A 86 10.37 20.55 6.43
C VAL A 86 11.83 20.68 6.00
N PHE A 87 12.37 19.67 5.31
CA PHE A 87 13.77 19.67 4.87
C PHE A 87 13.98 20.34 3.50
N ARG A 88 12.90 20.79 2.84
CA ARG A 88 12.93 21.45 1.52
C ARG A 88 13.63 20.62 0.44
N ILE A 89 13.49 19.30 0.51
CA ILE A 89 14.00 18.33 -0.47
C ILE A 89 12.87 17.84 -1.36
N SER A 90 13.18 17.21 -2.50
CA SER A 90 12.14 16.65 -3.37
C SER A 90 11.36 15.51 -2.67
N PRO A 91 10.10 15.24 -3.08
CA PRO A 91 9.33 14.11 -2.53
C PRO A 91 10.02 12.76 -2.72
N ALA A 92 10.75 12.59 -3.83
CA ALA A 92 11.48 11.36 -4.14
C ALA A 92 12.66 11.14 -3.17
N HIS A 93 13.47 12.17 -2.93
CA HIS A 93 14.54 12.11 -1.93
C HIS A 93 13.96 11.87 -0.52
N ALA A 94 12.89 12.60 -0.16
CA ALA A 94 12.22 12.42 1.13
C ALA A 94 11.68 11.00 1.31
N TYR A 95 11.14 10.39 0.25
CA TYR A 95 10.65 9.02 0.25
C TYR A 95 11.78 8.04 0.60
N HIS A 96 12.86 8.06 -0.18
CA HIS A 96 14.01 7.17 0.04
C HIS A 96 14.63 7.36 1.42
N GLY A 97 14.82 8.61 1.87
CA GLY A 97 15.32 8.90 3.21
C GLY A 97 14.42 8.36 4.32
N THR A 98 13.10 8.54 4.19
CA THR A 98 12.12 8.09 5.20
C THR A 98 12.10 6.56 5.29
N VAL A 99 12.04 5.85 4.16
CA VAL A 99 12.00 4.38 4.17
C VAL A 99 13.34 3.77 4.57
N ALA A 100 14.47 4.44 4.31
CA ALA A 100 15.79 4.05 4.80
C ALA A 100 15.88 4.12 6.34
N ILE A 101 15.33 5.18 6.94
CA ILE A 101 15.23 5.31 8.40
C ILE A 101 14.30 4.24 8.97
N ALA A 102 13.13 4.02 8.37
CA ALA A 102 12.19 2.99 8.80
C ALA A 102 12.86 1.60 8.78
N TYR A 103 13.44 1.20 7.64
CA TYR A 103 14.20 -0.05 7.50
C TYR A 103 15.24 -0.23 8.61
N SER A 104 15.99 0.82 8.93
CA SER A 104 17.06 0.77 9.93
C SER A 104 16.55 0.71 11.37
N LEU A 105 15.35 1.22 11.63
CA LEU A 105 14.69 1.14 12.93
C LEU A 105 14.01 -0.21 13.19
N GLY A 106 13.67 -0.98 12.15
CA GLY A 106 13.07 -2.32 12.27
C GLY A 106 13.75 -3.25 13.31
N PRO A 107 15.07 -3.50 13.24
CA PRO A 107 15.75 -4.32 14.24
C PRO A 107 15.77 -3.69 15.64
N VAL A 108 15.72 -2.36 15.74
CA VAL A 108 15.66 -1.63 17.02
C VAL A 108 14.29 -1.83 17.68
N THR A 109 13.19 -1.69 16.95
CA THR A 109 11.85 -1.92 17.51
C THR A 109 11.64 -3.38 17.90
N LEU A 110 12.20 -4.32 17.13
CA LEU A 110 12.22 -5.73 17.47
C LEU A 110 13.01 -6.03 18.75
N PHE A 111 14.18 -5.41 18.93
CA PHE A 111 14.96 -5.46 20.18
C PHE A 111 14.14 -4.96 21.37
N LEU A 112 13.42 -3.84 21.22
CA LEU A 112 12.58 -3.27 22.28
C LEU A 112 11.42 -4.21 22.64
N LEU A 113 10.76 -4.82 21.65
CA LEU A 113 9.72 -5.82 21.87
C LEU A 113 10.29 -7.04 22.60
N ALA A 114 11.40 -7.61 22.15
CA ALA A 114 12.02 -8.77 22.81
C ALA A 114 12.34 -8.47 24.30
N ARG A 115 12.86 -7.27 24.59
CA ARG A 115 13.08 -6.79 25.97
C ARG A 115 11.79 -6.69 26.78
N ARG A 116 10.69 -6.26 26.16
CA ARG A 116 9.37 -6.17 26.78
C ARG A 116 8.80 -7.54 27.12
N LEU A 117 9.08 -8.54 26.29
CA LEU A 117 8.64 -9.93 26.47
C LEU A 117 9.57 -10.76 27.38
N GLY A 118 10.46 -10.10 28.12
CA GLY A 118 11.28 -10.72 29.17
C GLY A 118 12.65 -11.24 28.72
N ALA A 119 13.07 -11.01 27.48
CA ALA A 119 14.38 -11.44 27.01
C ALA A 119 15.51 -10.72 27.75
N SER A 120 16.65 -11.39 27.96
CA SER A 120 17.89 -10.72 28.41
C SER A 120 18.35 -9.67 27.38
N ARG A 121 19.22 -8.73 27.76
CA ARG A 121 19.73 -7.71 26.82
C ARG A 121 20.43 -8.33 25.61
N ALA A 122 21.23 -9.36 25.86
CA ALA A 122 21.99 -10.03 24.81
C ALA A 122 21.08 -10.91 23.92
N CYS A 123 20.08 -11.59 24.47
CA CYS A 123 19.09 -12.31 23.67
C CYS A 123 18.29 -11.36 22.78
N ALA A 124 17.83 -10.22 23.31
CA ALA A 124 17.10 -9.22 22.53
C ALA A 124 18.00 -8.61 21.44
N PHE A 125 19.27 -8.33 21.75
CA PHE A 125 20.22 -7.81 20.78
C PHE A 125 20.48 -8.83 19.66
N ALA A 126 20.61 -10.12 20.01
CA ALA A 126 20.73 -11.21 19.04
C ALA A 126 19.50 -11.30 18.13
N SER A 127 18.28 -11.06 18.62
CA SER A 127 17.09 -10.98 17.78
C SER A 127 17.13 -9.84 16.77
N GLY A 128 17.50 -8.63 17.21
CA GLY A 128 17.67 -7.50 16.30
C GLY A 128 18.79 -7.73 15.27
N LEU A 129 19.90 -8.34 15.70
CA LEU A 129 21.03 -8.66 14.82
C LEU A 129 20.66 -9.74 13.79
N PHE A 130 19.98 -10.81 14.22
CA PHE A 130 19.49 -11.85 13.33
C PHE A 130 18.52 -11.27 12.30
N TYR A 131 17.57 -10.43 12.74
CA TYR A 131 16.64 -9.75 11.84
C TYR A 131 17.36 -8.85 10.82
N SER A 132 18.51 -8.28 11.19
CA SER A 132 19.30 -7.42 10.29
C SER A 132 20.03 -8.22 9.22
N LEU A 133 20.64 -9.35 9.59
CA LEU A 133 21.66 -10.05 8.79
C LEU A 133 21.17 -11.33 8.10
N VAL A 134 19.99 -11.85 8.46
CA VAL A 134 19.53 -13.16 7.99
C VAL A 134 18.11 -13.05 7.45
N SER A 135 17.93 -13.54 6.23
CA SER A 135 16.62 -13.66 5.58
C SER A 135 16.24 -15.14 5.44
N PRO A 136 15.71 -15.79 6.50
CA PRO A 136 15.52 -17.24 6.48
C PRO A 136 14.44 -17.71 5.49
N SER A 137 13.59 -16.84 4.95
CA SER A 137 12.55 -17.22 3.98
C SER A 137 13.11 -17.87 2.71
N VAL A 138 14.29 -17.44 2.26
CA VAL A 138 14.98 -18.01 1.07
C VAL A 138 15.45 -19.45 1.30
N LEU A 139 15.52 -19.91 2.55
CA LEU A 139 15.84 -21.29 2.88
C LEU A 139 14.62 -22.21 2.72
N PHE A 140 13.42 -21.68 2.97
CA PHE A 140 12.17 -22.45 2.93
C PHE A 140 11.47 -22.41 1.57
N LEU A 141 11.65 -21.33 0.80
CA LEU A 141 10.98 -21.12 -0.48
C LEU A 141 11.99 -20.98 -1.61
N SER A 142 12.00 -21.95 -2.53
CA SER A 142 12.86 -21.95 -3.71
C SER A 142 12.59 -20.74 -4.62
N ALA A 143 11.32 -20.37 -4.82
CA ALA A 143 10.94 -19.21 -5.61
C ALA A 143 11.61 -17.92 -5.10
N LEU A 144 11.59 -17.68 -3.78
CA LEU A 144 12.24 -16.52 -3.17
C LEU A 144 13.77 -16.58 -3.29
N ARG A 145 14.36 -17.79 -3.20
CA ARG A 145 15.81 -17.98 -3.36
C ARG A 145 16.27 -17.66 -4.78
N HIS A 146 15.53 -18.11 -5.78
CA HIS A 146 15.83 -17.85 -7.18
C HIS A 146 15.69 -16.37 -7.50
N ASP A 147 14.60 -15.76 -7.04
CA ASP A 147 14.31 -14.33 -7.21
C ASP A 147 15.34 -13.43 -6.49
N ALA A 148 15.83 -13.82 -5.31
CA ALA A 148 16.86 -13.08 -4.60
C ALA A 148 18.29 -13.34 -5.12
N GLY A 149 18.49 -14.39 -5.94
CA GLY A 149 19.79 -14.75 -6.49
C GLY A 149 20.73 -15.46 -5.51
N GLY A 150 20.21 -16.05 -4.43
CA GLY A 150 21.00 -16.83 -3.47
C GLY A 150 20.45 -16.87 -2.05
N VAL A 151 21.25 -17.41 -1.12
CA VAL A 151 20.89 -17.57 0.31
C VAL A 151 21.49 -16.52 1.23
N TRP A 152 22.54 -15.81 0.78
CA TRP A 152 23.21 -14.74 1.53
C TRP A 152 22.82 -13.39 0.94
N VAL A 153 21.56 -13.03 1.15
CA VAL A 153 20.90 -11.86 0.57
C VAL A 153 19.96 -11.24 1.59
N ALA A 154 19.87 -9.90 1.58
CA ALA A 154 18.94 -9.17 2.40
C ALA A 154 17.56 -9.09 1.71
N ARG A 155 16.72 -10.10 1.88
CA ARG A 155 15.39 -10.18 1.24
C ARG A 155 14.51 -8.98 1.57
N ARG A 156 14.54 -8.52 2.82
CA ARG A 156 13.82 -7.30 3.24
C ARG A 156 14.33 -6.05 2.50
N LEU A 157 15.63 -5.97 2.23
CA LEU A 157 16.20 -4.86 1.45
C LEU A 157 15.78 -4.94 -0.02
N GLN A 158 15.78 -6.14 -0.59
CA GLN A 158 15.27 -6.37 -1.94
C GLN A 158 13.80 -5.95 -2.04
N ALA A 159 12.96 -6.34 -1.07
CA ALA A 159 11.57 -5.92 -1.03
C ALA A 159 11.42 -4.39 -1.00
N LEU A 160 12.20 -3.73 -0.13
CA LEU A 160 12.21 -2.27 -0.01
C LEU A 160 12.58 -1.56 -1.32
N VAL A 161 13.65 -2.02 -1.98
CA VAL A 161 14.31 -1.29 -3.07
C VAL A 161 13.76 -1.71 -4.44
N GLN A 162 13.74 -3.01 -4.73
CA GLN A 162 13.36 -3.55 -6.04
C GLN A 162 11.84 -3.50 -6.26
N TYR A 163 11.06 -3.92 -5.27
CA TYR A 163 9.59 -3.92 -5.40
C TYR A 163 8.93 -2.64 -4.89
N GLY A 164 9.68 -1.80 -4.16
CA GLY A 164 9.15 -0.54 -3.62
C GLY A 164 8.27 -0.73 -2.39
N GLU A 165 8.46 -1.81 -1.62
CA GLU A 165 7.67 -2.19 -0.43
C GLU A 165 7.91 -1.27 0.79
N GLY A 166 8.18 0.02 0.57
CA GLY A 166 8.39 1.03 1.60
C GLY A 166 7.27 1.07 2.65
N PRO A 167 5.98 1.09 2.28
CA PRO A 167 4.89 1.00 3.25
C PRO A 167 4.89 -0.30 4.06
N HIS A 168 5.13 -1.45 3.43
CA HIS A 168 5.14 -2.74 4.13
C HIS A 168 6.31 -2.83 5.13
N VAL A 169 7.53 -2.47 4.72
CA VAL A 169 8.71 -2.43 5.60
C VAL A 169 8.54 -1.43 6.74
N THR A 170 7.91 -0.28 6.48
CA THR A 170 7.58 0.70 7.52
C THR A 170 6.57 0.12 8.52
N ALA A 171 5.55 -0.59 8.04
CA ALA A 171 4.59 -1.27 8.91
C ALA A 171 5.24 -2.38 9.75
N LEU A 172 6.16 -3.16 9.18
CA LEU A 172 6.97 -4.14 9.92
C LEU A 172 7.86 -3.48 10.99
N THR A 173 8.26 -2.24 10.80
CA THR A 173 9.02 -1.47 11.80
C THR A 173 8.11 -0.98 12.94
N LEU A 174 6.90 -0.52 12.61
CA LEU A 174 5.91 -0.03 13.56
C LEU A 174 5.24 -1.15 14.36
N LEU A 175 5.08 -2.35 13.77
CA LEU A 175 4.39 -3.49 14.38
C LEU A 175 4.99 -3.88 15.75
N PRO A 176 6.32 -4.08 15.91
CA PRO A 176 6.90 -4.39 17.22
C PRO A 176 6.67 -3.28 18.26
N LEU A 177 6.67 -2.01 17.82
CA LEU A 177 6.39 -0.87 18.69
C LEU A 177 4.92 -0.83 19.12
N ALA A 178 3.98 -1.11 18.21
CA ALA A 178 2.56 -1.21 18.52
C ALA A 178 2.28 -2.35 19.53
N LEU A 179 2.92 -3.51 19.36
CA LEU A 179 2.83 -4.60 20.35
C LEU A 179 3.50 -4.26 21.68
N TRP A 180 4.60 -3.51 21.65
CA TRP A 180 5.25 -3.02 22.85
C TRP A 180 4.30 -2.10 23.65
N LEU A 181 3.59 -1.20 22.95
CA LEU A 181 2.60 -0.30 23.54
C LEU A 181 1.40 -1.09 24.08
N LEU A 182 0.88 -2.06 23.32
CA LEU A 182 -0.19 -2.97 23.76
C LEU A 182 0.21 -3.67 25.05
N ALA A 183 1.36 -4.34 25.08
CA ALA A 183 1.85 -5.02 26.27
C ALA A 183 2.07 -4.05 27.45
N THR A 184 2.41 -2.79 27.18
CA THR A 184 2.55 -1.75 28.21
C THR A 184 1.21 -1.30 28.77
N ALA A 185 0.18 -1.18 27.92
CA ALA A 185 -1.18 -0.86 28.35
C ALA A 185 -1.75 -1.92 29.32
N TYR A 186 -1.54 -3.21 29.03
CA TYR A 186 -1.98 -4.30 29.91
C TYR A 186 -1.26 -4.36 31.25
N GLU A 187 0.04 -4.05 31.29
CA GLU A 187 0.81 -4.02 32.54
C GLU A 187 0.47 -2.79 33.38
N LYS A 188 0.53 -1.60 32.77
CA LYS A 188 0.40 -0.34 33.51
C LYS A 188 -1.04 0.01 33.83
N ARG A 189 -2.00 -0.46 33.01
CA ARG A 189 -3.44 -0.19 33.14
C ARG A 189 -3.80 1.29 33.22
N LYS A 190 -2.92 2.20 32.78
CA LYS A 190 -3.19 3.65 32.78
C LYS A 190 -3.80 4.11 31.46
N PRO A 191 -4.74 5.07 31.48
CA PRO A 191 -5.38 5.65 30.29
C PRO A 191 -4.41 6.03 29.16
N LEU A 192 -3.32 6.73 29.50
CA LEU A 192 -2.30 7.14 28.55
C LEU A 192 -1.77 5.97 27.72
N TRP A 193 -1.45 4.83 28.34
CA TRP A 193 -0.86 3.69 27.64
C TRP A 193 -1.86 2.99 26.72
N TRP A 194 -3.13 2.93 27.10
CA TRP A 194 -4.18 2.43 26.22
C TRP A 194 -4.41 3.36 25.03
N PHE A 195 -4.39 4.67 25.22
CA PHE A 195 -4.49 5.62 24.11
C PHE A 195 -3.29 5.53 23.17
N LEU A 196 -2.06 5.48 23.72
CA LEU A 196 -0.85 5.27 22.91
C LEU A 196 -0.87 3.93 22.18
N ALA A 197 -1.38 2.86 22.80
CA ALA A 197 -1.57 1.57 22.12
C ALA A 197 -2.57 1.69 20.97
N ALA A 198 -3.69 2.41 21.14
CA ALA A 198 -4.66 2.64 20.07
C ALA A 198 -4.03 3.40 18.88
N LEU A 199 -3.23 4.44 19.16
CA LEU A 199 -2.46 5.17 18.14
C LEU A 199 -1.44 4.26 17.46
N GLY A 200 -0.75 3.40 18.21
CA GLY A 200 0.18 2.41 17.67
C GLY A 200 -0.50 1.44 16.71
N LEU A 201 -1.63 0.85 17.09
CA LEU A 201 -2.40 -0.07 16.24
C LEU A 201 -2.92 0.66 14.99
N ALA A 202 -3.47 1.87 15.16
CA ALA A 202 -3.94 2.69 14.04
C ALA A 202 -2.80 3.05 13.08
N SER A 203 -1.60 3.34 13.58
CA SER A 203 -0.46 3.73 12.74
C SER A 203 -0.03 2.62 11.78
N VAL A 204 -0.01 1.36 12.23
CA VAL A 204 0.31 0.22 11.37
C VAL A 204 -0.76 0.09 10.27
N ALA A 205 -2.04 0.19 10.64
CA ALA A 205 -3.14 0.08 9.70
C ALA A 205 -3.16 1.20 8.65
N LEU A 206 -2.84 2.42 9.07
CA LEU A 206 -2.71 3.58 8.19
C LEU A 206 -1.43 3.56 7.35
N THR A 207 -0.52 2.62 7.57
CA THR A 207 0.71 2.48 6.79
C THR A 207 0.58 1.42 5.70
N ASN A 208 0.02 0.24 6.00
CA ASN A 208 -0.03 -0.86 5.04
C ASN A 208 -1.07 -1.94 5.42
N TRP A 209 -1.74 -2.49 4.41
CA TRP A 209 -2.75 -3.54 4.57
C TRP A 209 -2.19 -4.87 5.10
N LEU A 210 -1.07 -5.35 4.56
CA LEU A 210 -0.45 -6.61 5.00
C LEU A 210 0.04 -6.47 6.44
N GLY A 211 0.67 -5.34 6.77
CA GLY A 211 1.06 -5.00 8.13
C GLY A 211 -0.10 -5.00 9.12
N SER A 212 -1.31 -4.66 8.69
CA SER A 212 -2.53 -4.71 9.53
C SER A 212 -2.89 -6.15 9.90
N VAL A 213 -2.86 -7.05 8.92
CA VAL A 213 -3.12 -8.49 9.14
C VAL A 213 -2.02 -9.07 10.02
N ALA A 214 -0.76 -8.77 9.72
CA ALA A 214 0.40 -9.17 10.52
C ALA A 214 0.27 -8.74 11.99
N LEU A 215 -0.13 -7.48 12.23
CA LEU A 215 -0.37 -6.95 13.56
C LEU A 215 -1.51 -7.68 14.28
N ALA A 216 -2.61 -7.99 13.59
CA ALA A 216 -3.71 -8.75 14.19
C ALA A 216 -3.25 -10.15 14.63
N LEU A 217 -2.49 -10.85 13.77
CA LEU A 217 -1.91 -12.15 14.09
C LEU A 217 -0.94 -12.07 15.27
N ALA A 218 -0.07 -11.05 15.29
CA ALA A 218 0.88 -10.86 16.37
C ALA A 218 0.21 -10.47 17.69
N ALA A 219 -0.83 -9.62 17.66
CA ALA A 219 -1.62 -9.28 18.84
C ALA A 219 -2.33 -10.51 19.40
N ALA A 220 -2.97 -11.32 18.55
CA ALA A 220 -3.59 -12.58 18.96
C ALA A 220 -2.57 -13.57 19.55
N ALA A 221 -1.40 -13.72 18.90
CA ALA A 221 -0.30 -14.55 19.42
C ALA A 221 0.17 -14.06 20.79
N TRP A 222 0.30 -12.74 20.99
CA TRP A 222 0.70 -12.16 22.26
C TRP A 222 -0.35 -12.37 23.35
N LEU A 223 -1.63 -12.11 23.07
CA LEU A 223 -2.74 -12.33 24.01
C LEU A 223 -2.81 -13.79 24.47
N ALA A 224 -2.68 -14.74 23.54
CA ALA A 224 -2.64 -16.16 23.82
C ALA A 224 -1.38 -16.58 24.62
N ALA A 225 -0.20 -16.06 24.26
CA ALA A 225 1.05 -16.33 24.94
C ALA A 225 1.07 -15.76 26.38
N ALA A 226 0.53 -14.56 26.56
CA ALA A 226 0.36 -13.91 27.87
C ALA A 226 -0.76 -14.54 28.72
N ASN A 227 -1.55 -15.45 28.14
CA ASN A 227 -2.67 -16.11 28.79
C ASN A 227 -3.67 -15.12 29.39
N VAL A 228 -4.01 -14.07 28.63
CA VAL A 228 -5.04 -13.14 29.09
C VAL A 228 -6.39 -13.86 29.11
N GLY A 229 -7.13 -13.70 30.22
CA GLY A 229 -8.48 -14.27 30.33
C GLY A 229 -9.47 -13.61 29.36
N ARG A 230 -10.73 -14.07 29.35
CA ARG A 230 -11.80 -13.55 28.48
C ARG A 230 -11.91 -12.02 28.51
N ARG A 231 -11.82 -11.41 29.69
CA ARG A 231 -11.83 -9.94 29.85
C ARG A 231 -10.70 -9.27 29.07
N GLY A 232 -9.50 -9.86 29.08
CA GLY A 232 -8.36 -9.32 28.34
C GLY A 232 -8.58 -9.36 26.83
N TRP A 233 -9.19 -10.42 26.29
CA TRP A 233 -9.58 -10.46 24.87
C TRP A 233 -10.63 -9.41 24.51
N LEU A 234 -11.61 -9.17 25.39
CA LEU A 234 -12.61 -8.11 25.19
C LEU A 234 -11.96 -6.71 25.23
N GLU A 235 -11.02 -6.48 26.14
CA GLU A 235 -10.23 -5.24 26.20
C GLU A 235 -9.43 -5.02 24.90
N ALA A 236 -8.83 -6.07 24.34
CA ALA A 236 -8.12 -5.99 23.06
C ALA A 236 -9.07 -5.69 21.89
N ALA A 237 -10.24 -6.33 21.85
CA ALA A 237 -11.25 -6.07 20.83
C ALA A 237 -11.78 -4.64 20.91
N ALA A 238 -12.06 -4.13 22.12
CA ALA A 238 -12.45 -2.74 22.33
C ALA A 238 -11.36 -1.77 21.90
N LEU A 239 -10.10 -2.06 22.22
CA LEU A 239 -8.95 -1.27 21.80
C LEU A 239 -8.78 -1.27 20.27
N ALA A 240 -8.97 -2.41 19.61
CA ALA A 240 -8.92 -2.51 18.16
C ALA A 240 -10.06 -1.69 17.51
N GLY A 241 -11.27 -1.76 18.06
CA GLY A 241 -12.39 -0.90 17.65
C GLY A 241 -12.09 0.59 17.84
N PHE A 242 -11.44 0.97 18.94
CA PHE A 242 -11.03 2.35 19.20
C PHE A 242 -9.92 2.83 18.24
N ALA A 243 -8.92 1.98 17.97
CA ALA A 243 -7.88 2.24 16.98
C ALA A 243 -8.46 2.39 15.56
N TYR A 244 -9.42 1.54 15.20
CA TYR A 244 -10.15 1.69 13.94
C TYR A 244 -10.96 2.98 13.90
N GLY A 245 -11.61 3.35 15.01
CA GLY A 245 -12.28 4.65 15.15
C GLY A 245 -11.34 5.81 14.81
N ILE A 246 -10.09 5.80 15.32
CA ILE A 246 -9.06 6.78 14.96
C ILE A 246 -8.72 6.73 13.46
N ALA A 247 -8.54 5.54 12.89
CA ALA A 247 -8.10 5.35 11.50
C ALA A 247 -9.20 5.55 10.44
N CYS A 248 -10.49 5.42 10.80
CA CYS A 248 -11.58 5.25 9.84
C CYS A 248 -11.81 6.44 8.89
N ARG A 249 -11.33 7.64 9.23
CA ARG A 249 -11.31 8.79 8.30
C ARG A 249 -10.57 8.49 7.00
N TRP A 250 -9.52 7.67 7.09
CA TRP A 250 -8.68 7.28 5.96
C TRP A 250 -8.98 5.86 5.47
N LEU A 251 -9.56 5.03 6.34
CA LEU A 251 -9.98 3.66 6.04
C LEU A 251 -11.50 3.51 6.22
N PRO A 252 -12.35 4.20 5.43
CA PRO A 252 -13.79 4.04 5.54
C PRO A 252 -14.21 2.61 5.19
N PRO A 253 -15.33 2.10 5.72
CA PRO A 253 -15.84 0.77 5.40
C PRO A 253 -15.95 0.48 3.89
N SER A 254 -16.35 1.48 3.08
CA SER A 254 -16.37 1.35 1.62
C SER A 254 -15.01 1.01 1.04
N TYR A 255 -13.93 1.61 1.56
CA TYR A 255 -12.58 1.35 1.07
C TYR A 255 -12.13 -0.07 1.43
N ILE A 256 -12.37 -0.51 2.67
CA ILE A 256 -12.08 -1.90 3.09
C ILE A 256 -12.80 -2.90 2.18
N ARG A 257 -14.07 -2.62 1.85
CA ARG A 257 -14.86 -3.44 0.94
C ARG A 257 -14.28 -3.43 -0.47
N THR A 258 -13.89 -2.27 -1.00
CA THR A 258 -13.27 -2.16 -2.32
C THR A 258 -11.98 -2.98 -2.41
N ILE A 259 -11.10 -2.88 -1.42
CA ILE A 259 -9.89 -3.72 -1.35
C ILE A 259 -10.25 -5.20 -1.35
N ALA A 260 -11.19 -5.63 -0.50
CA ALA A 260 -11.60 -7.03 -0.41
C ALA A 260 -12.21 -7.56 -1.71
N GLU A 261 -13.01 -6.76 -2.43
CA GLU A 261 -13.62 -7.13 -3.71
C GLU A 261 -12.58 -7.19 -4.86
N ASN A 262 -11.60 -6.28 -4.85
CA ASN A 262 -10.64 -6.13 -5.94
C ASN A 262 -9.40 -7.02 -5.81
N GLU A 263 -9.13 -7.52 -4.61
CA GLU A 263 -7.95 -8.32 -4.31
C GLU A 263 -7.76 -9.52 -5.25
N LYS A 264 -8.87 -10.15 -5.65
CA LYS A 264 -8.88 -11.30 -6.57
C LYS A 264 -8.25 -11.00 -7.93
N TYR A 265 -8.26 -9.75 -8.39
CA TYR A 265 -7.70 -9.36 -9.68
C TYR A 265 -6.17 -9.26 -9.63
N LEU A 266 -5.58 -9.01 -8.46
CA LEU A 266 -4.12 -8.96 -8.29
C LEU A 266 -3.57 -10.32 -7.83
N SER A 267 -4.23 -10.94 -6.85
CA SER A 267 -3.71 -12.12 -6.16
C SER A 267 -4.21 -13.44 -6.74
N GLY A 268 -5.13 -13.38 -7.70
CA GLY A 268 -5.92 -14.52 -8.16
C GLY A 268 -6.93 -15.00 -7.11
N PRO A 269 -7.71 -16.05 -7.43
CA PRO A 269 -8.71 -16.59 -6.50
C PRO A 269 -8.04 -17.27 -5.30
N LEU A 270 -8.67 -17.16 -4.13
CA LEU A 270 -8.29 -17.98 -2.97
C LEU A 270 -8.58 -19.46 -3.25
N SER A 271 -7.89 -20.35 -2.53
CA SER A 271 -8.15 -21.79 -2.62
C SER A 271 -9.59 -22.13 -2.16
N PRO A 272 -10.16 -23.26 -2.61
CA PRO A 272 -11.46 -23.73 -2.14
C PRO A 272 -11.58 -23.80 -0.62
N TRP A 273 -12.80 -23.58 -0.10
CA TRP A 273 -13.08 -23.59 1.34
C TRP A 273 -12.61 -24.85 2.07
N PRO A 274 -12.81 -26.09 1.55
CA PRO A 274 -12.37 -27.29 2.24
C PRO A 274 -10.86 -27.32 2.50
N GLU A 275 -10.04 -26.95 1.51
CA GLU A 275 -8.58 -26.89 1.63
C GLU A 275 -8.15 -25.84 2.67
N ARG A 276 -8.76 -24.65 2.61
CA ARG A 276 -8.48 -23.56 3.56
C ARG A 276 -8.84 -23.98 4.99
N ILE A 277 -10.01 -24.57 5.18
CA ILE A 277 -10.47 -25.03 6.51
C ILE A 277 -9.55 -26.14 7.03
N ALA A 278 -9.19 -27.13 6.20
CA ALA A 278 -8.28 -28.20 6.59
C ALA A 278 -6.92 -27.65 7.06
N LEU A 279 -6.33 -26.73 6.31
CA LEU A 279 -5.06 -26.09 6.68
C LEU A 279 -5.19 -25.24 7.95
N ILE A 280 -6.27 -24.48 8.11
CA ILE A 280 -6.53 -23.67 9.32
C ILE A 280 -6.70 -24.58 10.54
N LEU A 281 -7.48 -25.66 10.45
CA LEU A 281 -7.69 -26.59 11.55
C LEU A 281 -6.39 -27.31 11.93
N ALA A 282 -5.59 -27.72 10.94
CA ALA A 282 -4.26 -28.29 11.19
C ALA A 282 -3.35 -27.28 11.93
N ALA A 283 -3.33 -26.02 11.49
CA ALA A 283 -2.58 -24.97 12.15
C ALA A 283 -3.06 -24.72 13.59
N LEU A 284 -4.37 -24.69 13.83
CA LEU A 284 -4.95 -24.54 15.17
C LEU A 284 -4.62 -25.73 16.08
N ALA A 285 -4.62 -26.96 15.56
CA ALA A 285 -4.22 -28.15 16.32
C ALA A 285 -2.73 -28.07 16.71
N VAL A 286 -1.86 -27.68 15.77
CA VAL A 286 -0.43 -27.46 16.04
C VAL A 286 -0.21 -26.35 17.07
N LEU A 287 -0.94 -25.22 16.95
CA LEU A 287 -0.90 -24.13 17.92
C LEU A 287 -1.31 -24.60 19.32
N ALA A 288 -2.40 -25.35 19.44
CA ALA A 288 -2.88 -25.88 20.71
C ALA A 288 -1.87 -26.84 21.36
N LEU A 289 -1.32 -27.78 20.57
CA LEU A 289 -0.30 -28.71 21.03
C LEU A 289 0.97 -27.99 21.49
N LEU A 290 1.51 -27.08 20.67
CA LEU A 290 2.71 -26.32 21.01
C LEU A 290 2.49 -25.42 22.22
N MET A 291 1.34 -24.77 22.34
CA MET A 291 0.99 -23.99 23.53
C MET A 291 0.95 -24.86 24.78
N TYR A 292 0.33 -26.04 24.72
CA TYR A 292 0.30 -27.00 25.83
C TYR A 292 1.71 -27.42 26.24
N LEU A 293 2.56 -27.82 25.29
CA LEU A 293 3.94 -28.21 25.56
C LEU A 293 4.76 -27.07 26.15
N LEU A 294 4.69 -25.87 25.57
CA LEU A 294 5.42 -24.70 26.05
C LEU A 294 4.99 -24.30 27.47
N ARG A 295 3.70 -24.44 27.81
CA ARG A 295 3.21 -24.23 29.19
C ARG A 295 3.70 -25.33 30.12
N ARG A 296 3.63 -26.60 29.70
CA ARG A 296 4.12 -27.75 30.48
C ARG A 296 5.60 -27.62 30.84
N PHE A 297 6.41 -27.06 29.94
CA PHE A 297 7.84 -26.82 30.16
C PHE A 297 8.17 -25.41 30.70
N ASN A 298 7.18 -24.65 31.18
CA ASN A 298 7.36 -23.30 31.74
C ASN A 298 8.16 -22.35 30.83
N ALA A 299 7.92 -22.41 29.53
CA ALA A 299 8.59 -21.55 28.55
C ALA A 299 8.33 -20.06 28.84
N GLY A 300 9.38 -19.24 28.68
CA GLY A 300 9.28 -17.79 28.81
C GLY A 300 8.29 -17.17 27.83
N LEU A 301 7.80 -15.97 28.16
CA LEU A 301 6.79 -15.26 27.34
C LEU A 301 7.28 -15.02 25.91
N LEU A 302 8.52 -14.59 25.72
CA LEU A 302 9.11 -14.42 24.38
C LEU A 302 9.03 -15.72 23.57
N LEU A 303 9.46 -16.85 24.13
CA LEU A 303 9.46 -18.13 23.41
C LEU A 303 8.04 -18.55 23.02
N ARG A 304 7.08 -18.44 23.94
CA ARG A 304 5.66 -18.69 23.66
C ARG A 304 5.13 -17.81 22.53
N PHE A 305 5.35 -16.51 22.61
CA PHE A 305 4.92 -15.55 21.61
C PHE A 305 5.50 -15.87 20.23
N SER A 306 6.83 -16.03 20.15
CA SER A 306 7.53 -16.25 18.87
C SER A 306 7.10 -17.54 18.18
N VAL A 307 6.85 -18.62 18.93
CA VAL A 307 6.35 -19.88 18.36
C VAL A 307 4.94 -19.70 17.78
N LEU A 308 4.02 -19.07 18.52
CA LEU A 308 2.66 -18.86 18.00
C LEU A 308 2.65 -17.94 16.78
N TYR A 309 3.41 -16.85 16.84
CA TYR A 309 3.48 -15.91 15.74
C TYR A 309 4.11 -16.55 14.49
N LEU A 310 5.12 -17.40 14.69
CA LEU A 310 5.72 -18.19 13.61
C LEU A 310 4.69 -19.11 12.98
N VAL A 311 3.96 -19.90 13.76
CA VAL A 311 2.98 -20.84 13.19
C VAL A 311 1.92 -20.09 12.38
N LEU A 312 1.37 -18.99 12.90
CA LEU A 312 0.36 -18.20 12.18
C LEU A 312 0.87 -17.67 10.83
N THR A 313 2.08 -17.09 10.81
CA THR A 313 2.67 -16.48 9.60
C THR A 313 3.22 -17.54 8.62
N ALA A 314 3.78 -18.64 9.14
CA ALA A 314 4.24 -19.77 8.35
C ALA A 314 3.08 -20.54 7.71
N THR A 315 1.93 -20.68 8.38
CA THR A 315 0.73 -21.28 7.77
C THR A 315 0.29 -20.52 6.53
N ILE A 316 0.35 -19.18 6.55
CA ILE A 316 0.04 -18.36 5.37
C ILE A 316 1.08 -18.58 4.27
N THR A 317 2.36 -18.39 4.61
CA THR A 317 3.46 -18.34 3.64
C THR A 317 3.77 -19.72 3.06
N LEU A 318 3.99 -20.72 3.92
CA LEU A 318 4.35 -22.08 3.53
C LEU A 318 3.13 -22.89 3.11
N GLY A 319 1.93 -22.56 3.60
CA GLY A 319 0.69 -23.16 3.09
C GLY A 319 0.51 -22.89 1.61
N ALA A 320 0.75 -21.65 1.17
CA ALA A 320 0.77 -21.31 -0.25
C ALA A 320 1.98 -21.91 -0.98
N GLY A 321 3.18 -21.77 -0.41
CA GLY A 321 4.42 -22.16 -1.09
C GLY A 321 4.67 -23.67 -1.22
N TRP A 322 4.17 -24.48 -0.29
CA TRP A 322 4.39 -25.94 -0.27
C TRP A 322 3.13 -26.74 -0.59
N ALA A 323 1.96 -26.29 -0.12
CA ALA A 323 0.69 -27.00 -0.33
C ALA A 323 -0.17 -26.37 -1.44
N GLY A 324 0.23 -25.23 -2.02
CA GLY A 324 -0.57 -24.52 -3.01
C GLY A 324 -1.84 -23.88 -2.45
N VAL A 325 -2.02 -23.86 -1.12
CA VAL A 325 -3.25 -23.40 -0.46
C VAL A 325 -3.14 -21.92 -0.11
N ARG A 326 -3.89 -21.08 -0.84
CA ARG A 326 -3.96 -19.63 -0.63
C ARG A 326 -5.08 -19.29 0.37
N VAL A 327 -4.71 -19.10 1.64
CA VAL A 327 -5.66 -18.80 2.73
C VAL A 327 -6.09 -17.33 2.74
N VAL A 328 -5.12 -16.45 2.47
CA VAL A 328 -5.26 -15.00 2.31
C VAL A 328 -4.67 -14.61 0.97
N ALA A 329 -4.93 -13.39 0.54
CA ALA A 329 -4.37 -12.86 -0.68
C ALA A 329 -2.89 -12.45 -0.52
N GLN A 330 -2.14 -12.47 -1.62
CA GLN A 330 -0.68 -12.31 -1.64
C GLN A 330 0.04 -13.06 -0.49
N PRO A 331 -0.24 -14.36 -0.29
CA PRO A 331 0.34 -15.11 0.84
C PRO A 331 1.86 -15.19 0.77
N ASP A 332 2.42 -15.10 -0.44
CA ASP A 332 3.85 -15.05 -0.72
C ASP A 332 4.54 -13.82 -0.10
N ARG A 333 3.84 -12.69 0.10
CA ARG A 333 4.41 -11.49 0.74
C ARG A 333 4.59 -11.61 2.26
N TYR A 334 3.88 -12.54 2.92
CA TYR A 334 3.95 -12.73 4.37
C TYR A 334 5.23 -13.41 4.87
N HIS A 335 6.16 -13.73 3.96
CA HIS A 335 7.45 -14.29 4.32
C HIS A 335 8.25 -13.36 5.25
N LEU A 336 8.14 -12.03 5.10
CA LEU A 336 8.86 -11.07 5.95
C LEU A 336 8.39 -11.09 7.41
N GLU A 337 7.08 -11.31 7.64
CA GLU A 337 6.50 -11.52 8.96
C GLU A 337 6.98 -12.83 9.58
N MET A 338 7.03 -13.89 8.78
CA MET A 338 7.58 -15.18 9.19
C MET A 338 9.07 -15.05 9.59
N GLU A 339 9.86 -14.27 8.83
CA GLU A 339 11.25 -13.96 9.19
C GLU A 339 11.36 -13.20 10.52
N MET A 340 10.47 -12.25 10.78
CA MET A 340 10.42 -11.54 12.06
C MET A 340 10.14 -12.50 13.23
N ALA A 341 9.21 -13.45 13.05
CA ALA A 341 8.93 -14.47 14.05
C ALA A 341 10.15 -15.37 14.30
N LEU A 342 10.85 -15.79 13.24
CA LEU A 342 12.10 -16.57 13.34
C LEU A 342 13.22 -15.79 14.02
N ALA A 343 13.35 -14.50 13.73
CA ALA A 343 14.35 -13.63 14.35
C ALA A 343 14.15 -13.47 15.87
N LEU A 344 12.92 -13.61 16.35
CA LEU A 344 12.64 -13.69 17.78
C LEU A 344 12.83 -15.10 18.33
N LEU A 345 12.37 -16.12 17.59
CA LEU A 345 12.36 -17.51 18.04
C LEU A 345 13.76 -18.10 18.19
N ILE A 346 14.61 -17.96 17.17
CA ILE A 346 15.91 -18.63 17.11
C ILE A 346 16.79 -18.20 18.29
N PRO A 347 16.98 -16.89 18.58
CA PRO A 347 17.71 -16.48 19.77
C PRO A 347 17.01 -16.88 21.07
N ALA A 348 15.67 -16.82 21.15
CA ALA A 348 14.94 -17.20 22.36
C ALA A 348 15.14 -18.69 22.73
N ALA A 349 15.20 -19.57 21.72
CA ALA A 349 15.42 -21.00 21.90
C ALA A 349 16.90 -21.34 22.13
N ALA A 350 17.83 -20.68 21.42
CA ALA A 350 19.25 -20.94 21.52
C ALA A 350 19.89 -20.36 22.80
N TRP A 351 19.36 -19.25 23.33
CA TRP A 351 19.98 -18.53 24.44
C TRP A 351 20.13 -19.36 25.73
N PRO A 352 19.11 -20.10 26.21
CA PRO A 352 19.25 -20.95 27.40
C PRO A 352 20.29 -22.07 27.19
N LEU A 353 20.35 -22.65 25.99
CA LEU A 353 21.33 -23.68 25.64
C LEU A 353 22.75 -23.11 25.65
N ALA A 354 22.96 -21.95 25.02
CA ALA A 354 24.24 -21.26 25.02
C ALA A 354 24.73 -20.95 26.44
N GLN A 355 23.83 -20.53 27.34
CA GLN A 355 24.18 -20.30 28.75
C GLN A 355 24.55 -21.58 29.51
N ARG A 356 23.99 -22.73 29.13
CA ARG A 356 24.25 -24.02 29.80
C ARG A 356 25.56 -24.65 29.33
N TYR A 357 25.81 -24.67 28.03
CA TYR A 357 26.93 -25.43 27.42
C TYR A 357 28.19 -24.59 27.19
N CYS A 358 28.10 -23.26 27.06
CA CYS A 358 29.26 -22.39 26.86
C CYS A 358 29.85 -21.87 28.19
N ASN A 359 29.77 -22.63 29.28
CA ASN A 359 30.37 -22.24 30.56
C ASN A 359 31.88 -22.53 30.64
N ALA A 360 32.41 -23.39 29.77
CA ALA A 360 33.85 -23.54 29.59
C ALA A 360 34.40 -22.35 28.76
N GLY A 361 35.32 -21.57 29.35
CA GLY A 361 35.80 -20.31 28.77
C GLY A 361 36.27 -20.39 27.32
N ARG A 362 36.95 -21.48 26.92
CA ARG A 362 37.44 -21.67 25.53
C ARG A 362 36.31 -21.92 24.53
N ILE A 363 35.36 -22.80 24.86
CA ILE A 363 34.21 -23.12 23.98
C ILE A 363 33.35 -21.87 23.77
N ARG A 364 33.14 -21.08 24.82
CA ARG A 364 32.42 -19.81 24.73
C ARG A 364 33.04 -18.84 23.74
N TRP A 365 34.35 -18.62 23.83
CA TRP A 365 35.04 -17.71 22.93
C TRP A 365 35.04 -18.23 21.49
N ALA A 366 35.25 -19.53 21.28
CA ALA A 366 35.15 -20.14 19.95
C ALA A 366 33.77 -19.94 19.32
N THR A 367 32.68 -20.18 20.07
CA THR A 367 31.31 -19.95 19.59
C THR A 367 31.04 -18.48 19.29
N VAL A 368 31.47 -17.55 20.16
CA VAL A 368 31.32 -16.11 19.95
C VAL A 368 32.09 -15.66 18.71
N CYS A 369 33.34 -16.11 18.53
CA CYS A 369 34.15 -15.82 17.37
C CYS A 369 33.50 -16.37 16.08
N LEU A 370 33.00 -17.60 16.10
CA LEU A 370 32.30 -18.19 14.96
C LEU A 370 31.04 -17.39 14.58
N LEU A 371 30.20 -17.05 15.56
CA LEU A 371 29.00 -16.22 15.32
C LEU A 371 29.36 -14.83 14.82
N ALA A 372 30.44 -14.23 15.33
CA ALA A 372 30.94 -12.95 14.84
C ALA A 372 31.44 -13.06 13.38
N LEU A 373 32.17 -14.12 13.03
CA LEU A 373 32.61 -14.37 11.66
C LEU A 373 31.43 -14.59 10.70
N VAL A 374 30.42 -15.35 11.10
CA VAL A 374 29.19 -15.54 10.30
C VAL A 374 28.43 -14.22 10.15
N ALA A 375 28.33 -13.43 11.22
CA ALA A 375 27.69 -12.11 11.17
C ALA A 375 28.45 -11.13 10.26
N LEU A 376 29.79 -11.12 10.31
CA LEU A 376 30.62 -10.32 9.42
C LEU A 376 30.51 -10.77 7.96
N TRP A 377 30.45 -12.08 7.72
CA TRP A 377 30.23 -12.64 6.39
C TRP A 377 28.85 -12.23 5.83
N ALA A 378 27.80 -12.36 6.63
CA ALA A 378 26.45 -11.93 6.26
C ALA A 378 26.42 -10.42 5.97
N ALA A 379 26.99 -9.59 6.85
CA ALA A 379 27.08 -8.15 6.65
C ALA A 379 27.85 -7.77 5.37
N PHE A 380 28.95 -8.46 5.06
CA PHE A 380 29.70 -8.26 3.83
C PHE A 380 28.88 -8.63 2.58
N LYS A 381 28.14 -9.73 2.64
CA LYS A 381 27.24 -10.17 1.56
C LYS A 381 26.09 -9.19 1.35
N ASP A 382 25.47 -8.73 2.44
CA ASP A 382 24.41 -7.74 2.41
C ASP A 382 24.89 -6.41 1.85
N GLU A 383 26.07 -5.92 2.25
CA GLU A 383 26.66 -4.70 1.68
C GLU A 383 26.89 -4.84 0.16
N ARG A 384 27.39 -5.99 -0.29
CA ARG A 384 27.58 -6.24 -1.73
C ARG A 384 26.23 -6.28 -2.46
N HIS A 385 25.20 -6.85 -1.85
CA HIS A 385 23.85 -6.90 -2.40
C HIS A 385 23.22 -5.49 -2.44
N ALA A 386 23.33 -4.73 -1.36
CA ALA A 386 22.87 -3.35 -1.24
C ALA A 386 23.50 -2.44 -2.31
N ARG A 387 24.82 -2.52 -2.52
CA ARG A 387 25.51 -1.73 -3.58
C ARG A 387 25.03 -2.06 -5.00
N ARG A 388 24.54 -3.28 -5.24
CA ARG A 388 24.01 -3.68 -6.55
C ARG A 388 22.58 -3.18 -6.78
N MET A 389 21.79 -3.06 -5.71
CA MET A 389 20.38 -2.63 -5.80
C MET A 389 20.22 -1.12 -5.63
N ILE A 390 21.02 -0.50 -4.77
CA ILE A 390 20.96 0.94 -4.48
C ILE A 390 21.95 1.63 -5.40
N ARG A 391 21.56 1.75 -6.67
CA ARG A 391 22.31 2.50 -7.70
C ARG A 391 21.48 3.69 -8.14
N ARG A 392 22.12 4.86 -8.18
CA ARG A 392 21.52 6.07 -8.72
C ARG A 392 21.29 5.91 -10.22
N ILE A 393 20.21 6.49 -10.71
CA ILE A 393 19.95 6.68 -12.14
C ILE A 393 19.88 8.17 -12.47
N GLU A 394 20.25 8.52 -13.69
CA GLU A 394 19.92 9.82 -14.29
C GLU A 394 18.49 9.73 -14.83
N ILE A 395 17.53 10.22 -14.04
CA ILE A 395 16.11 9.97 -14.27
C ILE A 395 15.66 10.58 -15.60
N GLU A 396 16.29 11.65 -16.04
CA GLU A 396 16.00 12.38 -17.29
C GLU A 396 16.30 11.55 -18.55
N GLN A 397 17.11 10.50 -18.43
CA GLN A 397 17.42 9.58 -19.53
C GLN A 397 16.46 8.38 -19.61
N THR A 398 15.54 8.25 -18.65
CA THR A 398 14.56 7.16 -18.61
C THR A 398 13.37 7.44 -19.52
N ILE A 399 12.76 6.37 -20.03
CA ILE A 399 11.58 6.50 -20.88
C ILE A 399 10.39 7.03 -20.07
N GLU A 400 10.27 6.63 -18.81
CA GLU A 400 9.22 7.05 -17.89
C GLU A 400 9.21 8.57 -17.71
N TYR A 401 10.39 9.17 -17.51
CA TYR A 401 10.52 10.63 -17.39
C TYR A 401 10.24 11.34 -18.70
N ARG A 402 10.84 10.89 -19.81
CA ARG A 402 10.70 11.54 -21.13
C ARG A 402 9.24 11.53 -21.62
N MET A 403 8.55 10.40 -21.48
CA MET A 403 7.13 10.31 -21.81
C MET A 403 6.30 11.21 -20.89
N ALA A 404 6.54 11.19 -19.57
CA ALA A 404 5.80 12.04 -18.64
C ALA A 404 5.95 13.54 -18.96
N ARG A 405 7.16 13.99 -19.28
CA ARG A 405 7.44 15.37 -19.70
C ARG A 405 6.75 15.73 -21.01
N TRP A 406 6.87 14.87 -22.02
CA TRP A 406 6.21 15.09 -23.30
C TRP A 406 4.69 15.20 -23.13
N LEU A 407 4.08 14.30 -22.35
CA LEU A 407 2.65 14.29 -22.06
C LEU A 407 2.20 15.57 -21.34
N GLU A 408 2.97 16.03 -20.35
CA GLU A 408 2.67 17.26 -19.60
C GLU A 408 2.69 18.50 -20.50
N GLU A 409 3.66 18.56 -21.41
CA GLU A 409 3.87 19.71 -22.30
C GLU A 409 2.87 19.73 -23.47
N ASN A 410 2.50 18.56 -24.01
CA ASN A 410 1.71 18.47 -25.24
C ASN A 410 0.23 18.11 -25.02
N LEU A 411 -0.10 17.47 -23.90
CA LEU A 411 -1.44 16.95 -23.59
C LEU A 411 -1.93 17.40 -22.21
N LYS A 412 -1.58 18.63 -21.80
CA LYS A 412 -1.95 19.18 -20.50
C LYS A 412 -3.45 19.03 -20.20
N GLY A 413 -3.75 18.40 -19.06
CA GLY A 413 -5.11 18.17 -18.59
C GLY A 413 -5.91 17.08 -19.34
N ARG A 414 -5.34 16.49 -20.40
CA ARG A 414 -5.95 15.39 -21.15
C ARG A 414 -5.64 14.05 -20.49
N ARG A 415 -6.55 13.09 -20.61
CA ARG A 415 -6.38 11.77 -20.00
C ARG A 415 -5.62 10.87 -20.96
N VAL A 416 -4.69 10.08 -20.43
CA VAL A 416 -3.89 9.13 -21.20
C VAL A 416 -4.09 7.69 -20.72
N LEU A 417 -3.58 6.72 -21.46
CA LEU A 417 -3.27 5.40 -20.94
C LEU A 417 -1.75 5.20 -21.00
N ALA A 418 -1.11 5.12 -19.85
CA ALA A 418 0.33 4.87 -19.72
C ALA A 418 0.56 3.68 -18.79
N PRO A 419 0.62 2.44 -19.32
CA PRO A 419 0.80 1.24 -18.50
C PRO A 419 2.29 1.02 -18.14
N GLY A 420 2.56 -0.01 -17.33
CA GLY A 420 3.92 -0.38 -16.93
C GLY A 420 4.57 0.58 -15.93
N SER A 421 5.89 0.63 -15.90
CA SER A 421 6.68 1.53 -15.04
C SER A 421 6.40 2.99 -15.36
N THR A 422 6.10 3.33 -16.61
CA THR A 422 5.66 4.68 -17.00
C THR A 422 4.42 5.09 -16.21
N GLY A 423 3.45 4.19 -16.03
CA GLY A 423 2.25 4.45 -15.23
C GLY A 423 2.53 4.69 -13.74
N PHE A 424 3.48 3.94 -13.17
CA PHE A 424 3.89 4.09 -11.77
C PHE A 424 4.55 5.44 -11.51
N TYR A 425 5.43 5.87 -12.42
CA TYR A 425 6.22 7.09 -12.25
C TYR A 425 5.57 8.36 -12.83
N LEU A 426 4.56 8.24 -13.69
CA LEU A 426 3.82 9.39 -14.22
C LEU A 426 3.35 10.37 -13.12
N PRO A 427 2.67 9.94 -12.04
CA PRO A 427 2.28 10.83 -10.95
C PRO A 427 3.46 11.31 -10.09
N ALA A 428 4.67 10.79 -10.26
CA ALA A 428 5.88 11.34 -9.65
C ALA A 428 6.46 12.52 -10.45
N PHE A 429 6.23 12.56 -11.78
CA PHE A 429 6.79 13.58 -12.68
C PHE A 429 5.80 14.65 -13.16
N ALA A 430 4.54 14.30 -13.43
CA ALA A 430 3.55 15.24 -13.93
C ALA A 430 2.14 15.00 -13.38
N ASP A 431 1.27 16.02 -13.41
CA ASP A 431 -0.16 15.90 -13.08
C ASP A 431 -0.99 15.52 -14.31
N VAL A 432 -0.63 14.41 -14.95
CA VAL A 432 -1.32 13.88 -16.13
C VAL A 432 -2.29 12.78 -15.69
N PRO A 433 -3.61 12.96 -15.89
CA PRO A 433 -4.58 11.90 -15.60
C PRO A 433 -4.37 10.69 -16.48
N GLN A 434 -4.46 9.50 -15.90
CA GLN A 434 -4.34 8.24 -16.62
C GLN A 434 -5.47 7.26 -16.30
N LEU A 435 -5.79 6.41 -17.27
CA LEU A 435 -6.66 5.25 -17.10
C LEU A 435 -5.91 4.02 -16.53
N GLY A 436 -4.65 4.19 -16.11
CA GLY A 436 -3.93 3.26 -15.24
C GLY A 436 -3.90 3.77 -13.79
N GLY A 437 -3.00 3.21 -12.98
CA GLY A 437 -2.70 3.73 -11.66
C GLY A 437 -1.62 2.92 -10.93
N GLY A 438 -1.40 3.27 -9.65
CA GLY A 438 -0.34 2.70 -8.83
C GLY A 438 -0.82 1.74 -7.73
N MET A 439 -2.13 1.59 -7.53
CA MET A 439 -2.71 0.68 -6.54
C MET A 439 -4.02 0.10 -7.07
N ASP A 440 -3.93 -0.99 -7.82
CA ASP A 440 -5.08 -1.54 -8.53
C ASP A 440 -6.19 -2.03 -7.59
N GLN A 441 -5.91 -2.38 -6.34
CA GLN A 441 -6.97 -2.72 -5.39
C GLN A 441 -7.91 -1.53 -5.08
N GLY A 442 -7.48 -0.29 -5.33
CA GLY A 442 -8.20 0.94 -4.99
C GLY A 442 -9.25 1.41 -6.01
N HIS A 443 -9.34 0.81 -7.20
CA HIS A 443 -10.30 1.27 -8.22
C HIS A 443 -11.75 1.10 -7.74
N ILE A 444 -12.62 2.06 -8.07
CA ILE A 444 -14.06 1.97 -7.73
C ILE A 444 -14.93 1.58 -8.93
N ASN A 445 -14.40 1.68 -10.15
CA ASN A 445 -15.09 1.24 -11.35
C ASN A 445 -14.87 -0.27 -11.54
N ARG A 446 -15.93 -1.06 -11.49
CA ARG A 446 -15.87 -2.53 -11.56
C ARG A 446 -15.51 -3.07 -12.94
N LEU A 447 -15.74 -2.29 -14.01
CA LEU A 447 -15.35 -2.69 -15.36
C LEU A 447 -13.87 -2.44 -15.64
N TRP A 448 -13.24 -1.55 -14.87
CA TRP A 448 -11.85 -1.13 -15.13
C TRP A 448 -10.87 -2.31 -15.27
N PRO A 449 -10.84 -3.34 -14.39
CA PRO A 449 -9.91 -4.45 -14.55
C PRO A 449 -10.08 -5.21 -15.87
N HIS A 450 -11.33 -5.40 -16.30
CA HIS A 450 -11.65 -6.12 -17.53
C HIS A 450 -11.22 -5.31 -18.77
N ILE A 451 -11.40 -4.00 -18.72
CA ILE A 451 -11.02 -3.09 -19.78
C ILE A 451 -9.49 -2.97 -19.86
N TYR A 452 -8.85 -2.73 -18.71
CA TYR A 452 -7.40 -2.61 -18.63
C TYR A 452 -6.71 -3.90 -19.10
N TYR A 453 -7.23 -5.07 -18.69
CA TYR A 453 -6.79 -6.36 -19.22
C TYR A 453 -6.91 -6.43 -20.74
N GLN A 454 -8.07 -6.09 -21.30
CA GLN A 454 -8.30 -6.18 -22.75
C GLN A 454 -7.39 -5.23 -23.55
N LEU A 455 -7.18 -4.01 -23.04
CA LEU A 455 -6.31 -3.01 -23.68
C LEU A 455 -4.88 -3.52 -23.82
N LEU A 456 -4.36 -4.22 -22.79
CA LEU A 456 -2.99 -4.73 -22.77
C LEU A 456 -2.85 -6.09 -23.47
N SER A 457 -3.78 -7.02 -23.23
CA SER A 457 -3.68 -8.40 -23.70
C SER A 457 -4.20 -8.58 -25.13
N GLY A 458 -5.29 -7.91 -25.51
CA GLY A 458 -6.02 -8.22 -26.75
C GLY A 458 -6.57 -9.65 -26.81
N GLU A 459 -6.58 -10.38 -25.69
CA GLU A 459 -6.95 -11.79 -25.69
C GLU A 459 -8.39 -11.98 -26.17
N GLY A 460 -8.60 -12.97 -27.05
CA GLY A 460 -9.91 -13.29 -27.62
C GLY A 460 -10.46 -12.30 -28.64
N ALA A 461 -9.74 -11.21 -28.95
CA ALA A 461 -10.23 -10.17 -29.87
C ALA A 461 -9.91 -10.43 -31.36
N GLY A 462 -9.00 -11.37 -31.66
CA GLY A 462 -8.57 -11.67 -33.03
C GLY A 462 -8.02 -10.44 -33.75
N GLU A 463 -8.28 -10.33 -35.06
CA GLU A 463 -7.80 -9.22 -35.90
C GLU A 463 -8.38 -7.85 -35.50
N LYS A 464 -9.47 -7.83 -34.73
CA LYS A 464 -10.17 -6.60 -34.30
C LYS A 464 -9.65 -6.03 -32.98
N GLU A 465 -8.52 -6.53 -32.46
CA GLU A 465 -8.02 -6.10 -31.15
C GLU A 465 -7.75 -4.60 -31.05
N GLY A 466 -7.24 -3.97 -32.11
CA GLY A 466 -6.99 -2.52 -32.15
C GLY A 466 -8.30 -1.73 -32.14
N GLU A 467 -9.30 -2.18 -32.89
CA GLU A 467 -10.62 -1.55 -32.97
C GLU A 467 -11.38 -1.64 -31.63
N ILE A 468 -11.34 -2.80 -30.98
CA ILE A 468 -11.93 -3.02 -29.65
C ILE A 468 -11.23 -2.13 -28.62
N ALA A 469 -9.90 -2.08 -28.64
CA ALA A 469 -9.14 -1.19 -27.76
C ALA A 469 -9.50 0.28 -27.99
N LEU A 470 -9.62 0.72 -29.24
CA LEU A 470 -10.04 2.07 -29.60
C LEU A 470 -11.43 2.43 -29.04
N MET A 471 -12.40 1.51 -29.09
CA MET A 471 -13.73 1.72 -28.51
C MET A 471 -13.66 1.99 -27.00
N TRP A 472 -12.86 1.22 -26.27
CA TRP A 472 -12.66 1.44 -24.83
C TRP A 472 -11.93 2.75 -24.51
N LEU A 473 -10.88 3.07 -25.26
CA LEU A 473 -10.15 4.33 -25.10
C LEU A 473 -11.09 5.53 -25.28
N LYS A 474 -11.94 5.52 -26.32
CA LYS A 474 -12.97 6.55 -26.53
C LYS A 474 -13.99 6.59 -25.40
N ALA A 475 -14.54 5.43 -25.02
CA ALA A 475 -15.57 5.33 -23.99
C ALA A 475 -15.11 5.85 -22.62
N PHE A 476 -13.82 5.75 -22.32
CA PHE A 476 -13.20 6.25 -21.08
C PHE A 476 -12.47 7.59 -21.24
N GLY A 477 -12.69 8.29 -22.36
CA GLY A 477 -12.19 9.65 -22.56
C GLY A 477 -10.68 9.74 -22.57
N VAL A 478 -9.98 8.72 -23.08
CA VAL A 478 -8.54 8.71 -23.27
C VAL A 478 -8.21 9.44 -24.58
N ASP A 479 -7.28 10.40 -24.53
CA ASP A 479 -6.85 11.20 -25.67
C ASP A 479 -5.56 10.67 -26.31
N ALA A 480 -4.73 9.95 -25.55
CA ALA A 480 -3.53 9.30 -26.06
C ALA A 480 -3.19 8.01 -25.30
N ILE A 481 -2.58 7.06 -26.00
CA ILE A 481 -2.08 5.81 -25.43
C ILE A 481 -0.56 5.70 -25.64
N CYS A 482 0.14 5.36 -24.58
CA CYS A 482 1.57 5.11 -24.55
C CYS A 482 1.81 3.62 -24.74
N VAL A 483 2.56 3.24 -25.77
CA VAL A 483 2.84 1.86 -26.15
C VAL A 483 4.34 1.64 -26.15
N SER A 484 4.77 0.57 -25.49
CA SER A 484 6.18 0.14 -25.42
C SER A 484 6.35 -1.19 -26.14
N GLY A 485 7.24 -1.24 -27.13
CA GLY A 485 7.61 -2.46 -27.85
C GLY A 485 8.67 -3.31 -27.12
N PRO A 486 9.06 -4.46 -27.71
CA PRO A 486 9.95 -5.42 -27.05
C PRO A 486 11.35 -4.88 -26.74
N LYS A 487 11.85 -3.91 -27.50
CA LYS A 487 13.17 -3.27 -27.27
C LYS A 487 13.09 -2.01 -26.42
N SER A 488 11.90 -1.65 -25.94
CA SER A 488 11.71 -0.53 -25.02
C SER A 488 12.54 -0.69 -23.74
N ARG A 489 12.97 0.45 -23.20
CA ARG A 489 13.58 0.55 -21.87
C ARG A 489 12.56 0.45 -20.73
N GLU A 490 11.26 0.54 -21.02
CA GLU A 490 10.18 0.33 -20.06
C GLU A 490 10.27 -1.11 -19.51
N PHE A 491 10.10 -1.23 -18.18
CA PHE A 491 10.47 -2.43 -17.45
C PHE A 491 9.59 -3.64 -17.79
N TYR A 492 8.27 -3.46 -17.88
CA TYR A 492 7.29 -4.55 -17.92
C TYR A 492 6.89 -5.00 -19.32
N LYS A 493 7.07 -4.17 -20.34
CA LYS A 493 6.59 -4.31 -21.72
C LYS A 493 5.12 -4.76 -21.73
N PRO A 494 4.20 -3.95 -21.18
CA PRO A 494 2.86 -4.38 -20.79
C PRO A 494 1.95 -4.84 -21.93
N PHE A 495 2.28 -4.55 -23.19
CA PHE A 495 1.44 -4.94 -24.34
C PHE A 495 1.81 -6.31 -24.87
N ARG A 496 0.83 -7.22 -24.97
CA ARG A 496 1.01 -8.52 -25.64
C ARG A 496 1.28 -8.37 -27.14
N ASN A 497 0.55 -7.46 -27.80
CA ASN A 497 0.83 -7.03 -29.16
C ASN A 497 1.03 -5.50 -29.18
N PRO A 498 2.27 -5.00 -29.23
CA PRO A 498 2.55 -3.56 -29.30
C PRO A 498 2.22 -2.94 -30.67
N HIS A 499 2.06 -3.76 -31.72
CA HIS A 499 1.81 -3.28 -33.09
C HIS A 499 0.31 -3.06 -33.40
N LYS A 500 -0.60 -3.40 -32.46
CA LYS A 500 -2.06 -3.38 -32.71
C LYS A 500 -2.66 -2.02 -33.08
N PHE A 501 -1.91 -0.94 -32.89
CA PHE A 501 -2.32 0.42 -33.21
C PHE A 501 -1.62 1.00 -34.46
N GLU A 502 -0.65 0.28 -35.04
CA GLU A 502 0.07 0.71 -36.23
C GLU A 502 -0.88 0.79 -37.43
N GLY A 503 -0.84 1.89 -38.16
CA GLY A 503 -1.78 2.18 -39.26
C GLY A 503 -3.22 2.50 -38.82
N LEU A 504 -3.61 2.14 -37.58
CA LEU A 504 -4.93 2.43 -37.02
C LEU A 504 -4.99 3.81 -36.35
N LEU A 505 -3.96 4.17 -35.57
CA LEU A 505 -3.88 5.43 -34.83
C LEU A 505 -2.75 6.32 -35.32
N VAL A 506 -2.95 7.64 -35.17
CA VAL A 506 -1.93 8.63 -35.54
C VAL A 506 -0.85 8.66 -34.47
N GLU A 507 0.41 8.49 -34.87
CA GLU A 507 1.57 8.67 -34.02
C GLU A 507 1.78 10.16 -33.68
N LEU A 508 1.96 10.45 -32.39
CA LEU A 508 2.27 11.79 -31.90
C LEU A 508 3.74 11.95 -31.53
N TRP A 509 4.37 10.87 -31.08
CA TRP A 509 5.74 10.84 -30.60
C TRP A 509 6.28 9.42 -30.65
N ARG A 510 7.58 9.28 -30.91
CA ARG A 510 8.31 8.01 -30.89
C ARG A 510 9.74 8.20 -30.44
N GLU A 511 10.22 7.25 -29.64
CA GLU A 511 11.63 7.05 -29.33
C GLU A 511 11.94 5.55 -29.32
N GLY A 512 12.62 5.06 -30.36
CA GLY A 512 12.83 3.63 -30.55
C GLY A 512 11.52 2.85 -30.66
N ASP A 513 11.33 1.90 -29.74
CA ASP A 513 10.13 1.04 -29.66
C ASP A 513 9.00 1.66 -28.80
N ASP A 514 9.21 2.85 -28.24
CA ASP A 514 8.21 3.56 -27.44
C ASP A 514 7.47 4.58 -28.29
N VAL A 515 6.14 4.54 -28.24
CA VAL A 515 5.26 5.33 -29.12
C VAL A 515 4.09 5.90 -28.33
N ILE A 516 3.72 7.14 -28.63
CA ILE A 516 2.48 7.74 -28.15
C ILE A 516 1.54 7.88 -29.34
N TYR A 517 0.40 7.19 -29.29
CA TYR A 517 -0.65 7.29 -30.31
C TYR A 517 -1.78 8.18 -29.85
N ARG A 518 -2.30 9.01 -30.76
CA ARG A 518 -3.51 9.81 -30.57
C ARG A 518 -4.76 8.94 -30.69
N VAL A 519 -5.65 9.05 -29.71
CA VAL A 519 -7.00 8.49 -29.81
C VAL A 519 -7.88 9.53 -30.53
N PRO A 520 -8.47 9.21 -31.70
CA PRO A 520 -9.33 10.14 -32.42
C PRO A 520 -10.60 10.40 -31.63
N ARG A 521 -10.89 11.67 -31.29
CA ARG A 521 -12.10 12.08 -30.58
C ARG A 521 -12.60 13.41 -31.15
N ARG A 522 -13.93 13.57 -31.27
CA ARG A 522 -14.55 14.84 -31.67
C ARG A 522 -14.24 15.98 -30.70
N SER A 523 -14.18 15.68 -29.40
CA SER A 523 -13.87 16.65 -28.34
C SER A 523 -12.99 16.01 -27.27
N PRO A 524 -11.96 16.71 -26.75
CA PRO A 524 -11.15 16.24 -25.62
C PRO A 524 -11.86 16.39 -24.27
N SER A 525 -13.06 16.98 -24.24
CA SER A 525 -13.84 17.15 -23.01
C SER A 525 -14.14 15.81 -22.33
N LEU A 526 -14.21 15.81 -21.00
CA LEU A 526 -14.70 14.65 -20.23
C LEU A 526 -16.23 14.62 -20.12
N ALA A 527 -16.93 15.68 -20.52
CA ALA A 527 -18.38 15.73 -20.50
C ALA A 527 -18.95 15.77 -21.92
N HIS A 528 -20.05 15.05 -22.15
CA HIS A 528 -20.71 14.93 -23.45
C HIS A 528 -22.23 15.01 -23.28
N VAL A 529 -22.87 15.76 -24.17
CA VAL A 529 -24.33 15.78 -24.28
C VAL A 529 -24.76 14.53 -25.01
N ILE A 530 -25.69 13.76 -24.43
CA ILE A 530 -26.23 12.54 -25.03
C ILE A 530 -27.76 12.52 -24.87
N ARG A 531 -28.43 11.73 -25.71
CA ARG A 531 -29.85 11.40 -25.57
C ARG A 531 -30.00 10.19 -24.66
N ARG A 532 -31.24 9.84 -24.31
CA ARG A 532 -31.51 8.74 -23.36
C ARG A 532 -31.24 7.38 -24.00
N GLU A 533 -31.52 7.25 -25.29
CA GLU A 533 -31.26 6.08 -26.14
C GLU A 533 -29.77 5.85 -26.41
N ASP A 534 -28.93 6.87 -26.22
CA ASP A 534 -27.47 6.79 -26.40
C ASP A 534 -26.77 6.21 -25.17
N LEU A 535 -27.49 5.97 -24.07
CA LEU A 535 -26.91 5.45 -22.85
C LEU A 535 -26.24 4.09 -23.09
N PRO A 536 -24.99 3.89 -22.63
CA PRO A 536 -24.34 2.60 -22.75
C PRO A 536 -25.06 1.56 -21.88
N GLY A 537 -25.25 0.36 -22.44
CA GLY A 537 -25.62 -0.81 -21.64
C GLY A 537 -24.47 -1.28 -20.75
N GLU A 538 -24.73 -2.26 -19.86
CA GLU A 538 -23.69 -2.84 -18.99
C GLU A 538 -22.93 -3.95 -19.74
N PRO A 539 -21.64 -3.78 -20.06
CA PRO A 539 -20.83 -4.79 -20.71
C PRO A 539 -20.57 -5.99 -19.79
N THR A 540 -20.57 -7.19 -20.36
CA THR A 540 -20.23 -8.43 -19.63
C THR A 540 -18.72 -8.60 -19.40
N GLY A 541 -17.88 -7.90 -20.16
CA GLY A 541 -16.43 -7.94 -20.05
C GLY A 541 -15.73 -7.06 -21.09
N GLY A 542 -14.39 -7.13 -21.16
CA GLY A 542 -13.59 -6.30 -22.08
C GLY A 542 -13.78 -6.61 -23.56
N LEU A 543 -14.25 -7.81 -23.93
CA LEU A 543 -14.57 -8.15 -25.33
C LEU A 543 -15.95 -7.67 -25.77
N ASP A 544 -16.84 -7.41 -24.80
CA ASP A 544 -18.23 -7.07 -25.05
C ASP A 544 -18.39 -5.57 -25.31
N VAL A 545 -18.13 -5.17 -26.55
CA VAL A 545 -18.22 -3.75 -26.97
C VAL A 545 -19.54 -3.39 -27.64
N ALA A 546 -20.44 -4.36 -27.86
CA ALA A 546 -21.74 -4.09 -28.49
C ALA A 546 -22.58 -3.07 -27.69
N PRO A 547 -22.65 -3.13 -26.34
CA PRO A 547 -23.36 -2.14 -25.53
C PRO A 547 -22.80 -0.71 -25.60
N LEU A 548 -21.57 -0.54 -26.11
CA LEU A 548 -20.93 0.78 -26.25
C LEU A 548 -21.34 1.53 -27.51
N ARG A 549 -21.84 0.81 -28.54
CA ARG A 549 -21.99 1.38 -29.88
C ARG A 549 -22.90 2.61 -29.95
N PRO A 550 -24.11 2.63 -29.33
CA PRO A 550 -24.95 3.83 -29.34
C PRO A 550 -24.24 5.02 -28.68
N TYR A 551 -23.59 4.76 -27.53
CA TYR A 551 -22.84 5.77 -26.79
C TYR A 551 -21.69 6.35 -27.62
N LEU A 552 -20.88 5.51 -28.24
CA LEU A 552 -19.76 5.95 -29.08
C LEU A 552 -20.23 6.73 -30.31
N ALA A 553 -21.34 6.32 -30.92
CA ALA A 553 -21.96 7.06 -32.02
C ALA A 553 -22.38 8.47 -31.56
N ALA A 554 -22.97 8.59 -30.37
CA ALA A 554 -23.35 9.89 -29.81
C ALA A 554 -22.15 10.79 -29.49
N LEU A 555 -21.03 10.23 -29.01
CA LEU A 555 -19.80 11.00 -28.77
C LEU A 555 -19.26 11.67 -30.04
N ASP A 556 -19.46 11.04 -31.19
CA ASP A 556 -18.99 11.51 -32.50
C ASP A 556 -20.11 12.22 -33.32
N ASP A 557 -21.37 12.24 -32.86
CA ASP A 557 -22.52 12.83 -33.57
C ASP A 557 -22.42 14.37 -33.64
N PRO A 558 -22.21 14.97 -34.83
CA PRO A 558 -22.07 16.42 -34.97
C PRO A 558 -23.35 17.20 -34.62
N SER A 559 -24.51 16.56 -34.64
CA SER A 559 -25.80 17.19 -34.29
C SER A 559 -25.96 17.43 -32.79
N LEU A 560 -25.21 16.71 -31.95
CA LEU A 560 -25.23 16.91 -30.51
C LEU A 560 -24.32 18.09 -30.10
N PRO A 561 -24.80 18.99 -29.21
CA PRO A 561 -23.99 20.10 -28.71
C PRO A 561 -22.73 19.61 -27.99
N GLN A 562 -21.63 20.37 -28.11
CA GLN A 562 -20.45 20.11 -27.29
C GLN A 562 -20.66 20.58 -25.85
N ALA A 563 -20.17 19.80 -24.89
CA ALA A 563 -20.09 20.19 -23.49
C ALA A 563 -18.62 20.49 -23.13
N GLY A 564 -18.35 21.71 -22.69
CA GLY A 564 -17.05 22.08 -22.14
C GLY A 564 -16.93 21.61 -20.69
N PHE A 565 -15.79 21.05 -20.32
CA PHE A 565 -15.48 20.59 -18.96
C PHE A 565 -14.25 21.33 -18.44
N VAL A 566 -14.36 21.96 -17.27
CA VAL A 566 -13.25 22.68 -16.64
C VAL A 566 -13.18 22.32 -15.15
N TRP A 567 -12.05 21.76 -14.72
CA TRP A 567 -11.75 21.59 -13.30
C TRP A 567 -11.60 22.96 -12.63
N ARG A 568 -12.32 23.18 -11.53
CA ARG A 568 -12.15 24.37 -10.66
C ARG A 568 -11.11 24.11 -9.57
N ASN A 569 -11.10 22.88 -9.07
CA ASN A 569 -10.09 22.31 -8.18
C ASN A 569 -10.11 20.78 -8.37
N HIS A 570 -9.49 20.01 -7.47
CA HIS A 570 -9.35 18.56 -7.66
C HIS A 570 -10.63 17.76 -7.39
N HIS A 571 -11.62 18.36 -6.73
CA HIS A 571 -12.88 17.73 -6.35
C HIS A 571 -14.11 18.49 -6.87
N ALA A 572 -13.93 19.50 -7.73
CA ALA A 572 -15.00 20.31 -8.29
C ALA A 572 -14.71 20.74 -9.73
N ALA A 573 -15.73 20.71 -10.58
CA ALA A 573 -15.64 21.13 -11.97
C ALA A 573 -16.93 21.79 -12.45
N SER A 574 -16.82 22.60 -13.50
CA SER A 574 -17.96 23.19 -14.20
C SER A 574 -18.10 22.60 -15.59
N ILE A 575 -19.32 22.24 -15.96
CA ILE A 575 -19.69 21.74 -17.28
C ILE A 575 -20.58 22.78 -17.93
N SER A 576 -20.23 23.27 -19.12
CA SER A 576 -21.03 24.25 -19.86
C SER A 576 -21.44 23.70 -21.22
N ALA A 577 -22.74 23.72 -21.51
CA ALA A 577 -23.31 23.23 -22.76
C ALA A 577 -24.60 23.98 -23.12
N ILE A 578 -25.02 23.89 -24.38
CA ILE A 578 -26.39 24.22 -24.80
C ILE A 578 -27.19 22.93 -24.70
N LEU A 579 -28.24 22.91 -23.88
CA LEU A 579 -28.98 21.69 -23.55
C LEU A 579 -30.48 21.84 -23.85
N GLU A 580 -31.10 20.71 -24.19
CA GLU A 580 -32.54 20.52 -24.14
C GLU A 580 -32.95 19.79 -22.85
N LYS A 581 -34.21 19.91 -22.43
CA LYS A 581 -34.67 19.40 -21.13
C LYS A 581 -34.48 17.89 -20.94
N GLU A 582 -34.63 17.12 -22.02
CA GLU A 582 -34.52 15.65 -22.01
C GLU A 582 -33.09 15.13 -22.23
N GLN A 583 -32.16 16.02 -22.62
CA GLN A 583 -30.76 15.63 -22.83
C GLN A 583 -30.06 15.39 -21.49
N LEU A 584 -29.12 14.45 -21.53
CA LEU A 584 -28.30 14.04 -20.39
C LEU A 584 -26.86 14.53 -20.59
N LEU A 585 -26.12 14.59 -19.49
CA LEU A 585 -24.67 14.75 -19.53
C LEU A 585 -24.01 13.45 -19.08
N SER A 586 -23.34 12.78 -20.02
CA SER A 586 -22.35 11.75 -19.70
C SER A 586 -21.05 12.44 -19.27
N VAL A 587 -20.51 12.05 -18.12
CA VAL A 587 -19.26 12.58 -17.60
C VAL A 587 -18.32 11.41 -17.37
N GLN A 588 -17.25 11.36 -18.16
CA GLN A 588 -16.24 10.31 -18.18
C GLN A 588 -15.31 10.36 -16.96
N ILE A 589 -15.90 10.31 -15.78
CA ILE A 589 -15.28 10.24 -14.46
C ILE A 589 -16.01 9.15 -13.70
N SER A 590 -15.27 8.31 -12.97
CA SER A 590 -15.85 7.20 -12.22
C SER A 590 -16.91 7.69 -11.22
N TYR A 591 -18.07 7.05 -11.21
CA TYR A 591 -19.16 7.41 -10.31
C TYR A 591 -18.83 7.09 -8.85
N HIS A 592 -19.23 7.99 -7.96
CA HIS A 592 -19.23 7.78 -6.51
C HIS A 592 -20.44 8.52 -5.90
N PRO A 593 -21.13 7.97 -4.88
CA PRO A 593 -22.29 8.62 -4.25
C PRO A 593 -22.00 9.98 -3.57
N GLY A 594 -20.72 10.30 -3.40
CA GLY A 594 -20.22 11.59 -2.90
C GLY A 594 -20.20 12.71 -3.94
N TRP A 595 -20.45 12.42 -5.22
CA TRP A 595 -20.63 13.46 -6.23
C TRP A 595 -22.01 14.12 -6.11
N LYS A 596 -22.02 15.43 -6.30
CA LYS A 596 -23.21 16.29 -6.38
C LYS A 596 -23.13 17.12 -7.64
N ALA A 597 -24.28 17.41 -8.22
CA ALA A 597 -24.41 18.31 -9.36
C ALA A 597 -25.41 19.41 -9.02
N ALA A 598 -25.19 20.62 -9.49
CA ALA A 598 -26.12 21.74 -9.33
C ALA A 598 -26.17 22.60 -10.59
N VAL A 599 -27.36 23.15 -10.88
CA VAL A 599 -27.58 24.16 -11.92
C VAL A 599 -28.23 25.36 -11.25
N ASN A 600 -27.61 26.53 -11.36
CA ASN A 600 -28.07 27.76 -10.67
C ASN A 600 -28.32 27.54 -9.17
N GLY A 601 -27.43 26.78 -8.50
CA GLY A 601 -27.53 26.43 -7.08
C GLY A 601 -28.55 25.33 -6.74
N GLN A 602 -29.41 24.92 -7.68
CA GLN A 602 -30.37 23.85 -7.46
C GLN A 602 -29.75 22.49 -7.75
N GLN A 603 -29.91 21.55 -6.82
CA GLN A 603 -29.36 20.20 -6.93
C GLN A 603 -29.95 19.44 -8.13
N ARG A 604 -29.12 18.61 -8.75
CA ARG A 604 -29.46 17.71 -9.86
C ARG A 604 -29.07 16.29 -9.54
N VAL A 605 -29.73 15.37 -10.25
CA VAL A 605 -29.55 13.94 -10.06
C VAL A 605 -28.24 13.52 -10.70
N VAL A 606 -27.36 12.89 -9.91
CA VAL A 606 -26.14 12.21 -10.37
C VAL A 606 -26.36 10.72 -10.19
N ARG A 607 -26.14 9.94 -11.25
CA ARG A 607 -26.28 8.48 -11.26
C ARG A 607 -25.05 7.83 -11.87
N LYS A 608 -24.98 6.51 -11.72
CA LYS A 608 -24.01 5.64 -12.39
C LYS A 608 -24.60 5.18 -13.71
N ASP A 609 -23.85 5.26 -14.81
CA ASP A 609 -24.23 4.67 -16.09
C ASP A 609 -23.82 3.17 -16.19
N GLY A 610 -24.07 2.56 -17.36
CA GLY A 610 -23.68 1.18 -17.65
C GLY A 610 -22.16 0.93 -17.64
N LEU A 611 -21.34 1.98 -17.73
CA LEU A 611 -19.87 1.91 -17.72
C LEU A 611 -19.26 2.21 -16.35
N GLY A 612 -20.08 2.48 -15.34
CA GLY A 612 -19.61 2.90 -14.02
C GLY A 612 -19.13 4.36 -13.95
N GLN A 613 -19.44 5.17 -14.96
CA GLN A 613 -19.12 6.59 -15.04
C GLN A 613 -20.32 7.44 -14.55
N MET A 614 -20.09 8.74 -14.38
CA MET A 614 -21.11 9.67 -13.91
C MET A 614 -22.08 10.05 -15.03
N LEU A 615 -23.37 9.99 -14.72
CA LEU A 615 -24.47 10.49 -15.54
C LEU A 615 -25.22 11.57 -14.77
N ILE A 616 -25.49 12.70 -15.42
CA ILE A 616 -26.21 13.83 -14.81
C ILE A 616 -27.48 14.11 -15.63
N GLU A 617 -28.60 14.36 -14.93
CA GLU A 617 -29.84 14.88 -15.50
C GLU A 617 -29.92 16.40 -15.22
N PRO A 618 -29.50 17.28 -16.15
CA PRO A 618 -29.38 18.72 -15.86
C PRO A 618 -30.74 19.42 -15.79
N ARG A 619 -31.72 18.95 -16.57
CA ARG A 619 -33.09 19.50 -16.69
C ARG A 619 -33.09 21.02 -16.90
N CYS A 620 -32.22 21.50 -17.77
CA CYS A 620 -32.12 22.90 -18.18
C CYS A 620 -32.36 23.03 -19.69
N GLN A 621 -32.68 24.24 -20.14
CA GLN A 621 -32.95 24.55 -21.54
C GLN A 621 -32.11 25.74 -21.98
N GLY A 622 -31.47 25.64 -23.14
CA GLY A 622 -30.53 26.65 -23.64
C GLY A 622 -29.16 26.55 -22.98
N ARG A 623 -28.45 27.68 -22.86
CA ARG A 623 -27.12 27.72 -22.22
C ARG A 623 -27.24 27.35 -20.76
N CYS A 624 -26.49 26.33 -20.36
CA CYS A 624 -26.56 25.75 -19.03
C CYS A 624 -25.16 25.48 -18.50
N THR A 625 -24.93 25.87 -17.25
CA THR A 625 -23.71 25.54 -16.51
C THR A 625 -24.08 24.63 -15.35
N VAL A 626 -23.52 23.42 -15.37
CA VAL A 626 -23.67 22.40 -14.33
C VAL A 626 -22.39 22.38 -13.50
N GLU A 627 -22.52 22.69 -12.21
CA GLU A 627 -21.43 22.58 -11.24
C GLU A 627 -21.45 21.19 -10.63
N ILE A 628 -20.32 20.49 -10.67
CA ILE A 628 -20.13 19.22 -9.98
C ILE A 628 -19.12 19.36 -8.85
N THR A 629 -19.42 18.75 -7.70
CA THR A 629 -18.57 18.78 -6.51
C THR A 629 -18.60 17.43 -5.80
N PHE A 630 -17.44 16.94 -5.39
CA PHE A 630 -17.28 15.74 -4.59
C PHE A 630 -17.07 16.13 -3.12
N ASP A 631 -17.95 15.66 -2.24
CA ASP A 631 -17.89 15.95 -0.80
C ASP A 631 -17.62 14.70 0.07
N GLY A 632 -17.30 13.57 -0.57
CA GLY A 632 -17.11 12.26 0.06
C GLY A 632 -18.40 11.54 0.49
N GLY A 633 -19.56 12.20 0.45
CA GLY A 633 -20.83 11.64 0.89
C GLY A 633 -20.96 11.50 2.41
N ARG A 634 -22.02 10.81 2.85
CA ARG A 634 -22.36 10.66 4.28
C ARG A 634 -21.33 9.85 5.07
N GLU A 635 -20.87 8.74 4.51
CA GLU A 635 -19.91 7.84 5.18
C GLU A 635 -18.62 8.59 5.55
N TYR A 636 -18.03 9.34 4.62
CA TYR A 636 -16.78 10.06 4.88
C TYR A 636 -16.95 11.12 5.94
N LYS A 637 -18.09 11.84 5.95
CA LYS A 637 -18.41 12.82 6.99
C LYS A 637 -18.52 12.14 8.36
N VAL A 638 -19.20 11.01 8.45
CA VAL A 638 -19.30 10.22 9.70
C VAL A 638 -17.94 9.71 10.15
N CYS A 639 -17.14 9.11 9.26
CA CYS A 639 -15.79 8.63 9.59
C CYS A 639 -14.86 9.76 10.06
N ARG A 640 -14.96 10.96 9.47
CA ARG A 640 -14.22 12.14 9.94
C ARG A 640 -14.62 12.53 11.37
N LEU A 641 -15.92 12.55 11.66
CA LEU A 641 -16.45 12.87 12.99
C LEU A 641 -16.07 11.82 14.03
N VAL A 642 -16.18 10.53 13.70
CA VAL A 642 -15.78 9.41 14.56
C VAL A 642 -14.29 9.46 14.86
N SER A 643 -13.45 9.64 13.84
CA SER A 643 -11.99 9.76 14.01
C SER A 643 -11.61 10.93 14.92
N LEU A 644 -12.18 12.11 14.68
CA LEU A 644 -11.96 13.27 15.55
C LEU A 644 -12.44 13.02 16.98
N GLY A 645 -13.64 12.45 17.13
CA GLY A 645 -14.22 12.09 18.43
C GLY A 645 -13.34 11.10 19.20
N CYS A 646 -12.86 10.03 18.55
CA CYS A 646 -11.97 9.05 19.17
C CYS A 646 -10.64 9.67 19.60
N LEU A 647 -10.04 10.54 18.77
CA LEU A 647 -8.81 11.25 19.12
C LEU A 647 -9.01 12.17 20.35
N LEU A 648 -10.09 12.95 20.37
CA LEU A 648 -10.40 13.85 21.49
C LEU A 648 -10.72 13.07 22.77
N LEU A 649 -11.53 12.02 22.68
CA LEU A 649 -11.85 11.15 23.81
C LEU A 649 -10.59 10.50 24.39
N GLY A 650 -9.70 10.00 23.53
CA GLY A 650 -8.44 9.41 23.94
C GLY A 650 -7.51 10.41 24.64
N LEU A 651 -7.42 11.63 24.11
CA LEU A 651 -6.62 12.71 24.70
C LEU A 651 -7.17 13.12 26.08
N LEU A 652 -8.48 13.38 26.18
CA LEU A 652 -9.13 13.75 27.43
C LEU A 652 -9.00 12.65 28.49
N TRP A 653 -9.16 11.38 28.08
CA TRP A 653 -8.98 10.24 28.97
C TRP A 653 -7.54 10.11 29.49
N ALA A 654 -6.55 10.32 28.61
CA ALA A 654 -5.14 10.33 28.99
C ALA A 654 -4.80 11.47 29.96
N VAL A 655 -5.25 12.70 29.67
CA VAL A 655 -5.01 13.89 30.50
C VAL A 655 -5.66 13.74 31.88
N LYS A 656 -6.94 13.33 31.93
CA LYS A 656 -7.64 13.07 33.19
C LYS A 656 -6.89 12.05 34.05
N GLY A 657 -6.47 10.94 33.45
CA GLY A 657 -5.70 9.91 34.16
C GLY A 657 -4.35 10.42 34.67
N MET A 658 -3.68 11.34 33.97
CA MET A 658 -2.43 11.94 34.44
C MET A 658 -2.65 12.87 35.64
N LEU A 659 -3.71 13.68 35.61
CA LEU A 659 -4.06 14.58 36.71
C LEU A 659 -4.43 13.81 37.99
N GLU A 660 -5.26 12.77 37.88
CA GLU A 660 -5.66 11.93 39.02
C GLU A 660 -4.44 11.30 39.71
N ASN A 661 -3.45 10.81 38.95
CA ASN A 661 -2.21 10.26 39.50
C ASN A 661 -1.37 11.32 40.25
N GLN A 662 -1.37 12.58 39.80
CA GLN A 662 -0.64 13.66 40.47
C GLN A 662 -1.28 14.07 41.80
N PHE A 663 -2.61 14.10 41.85
CA PHE A 663 -3.36 14.37 43.09
C PHE A 663 -3.18 13.27 44.13
N GLU A 664 -3.16 11.99 43.72
CA GLU A 664 -2.88 10.88 44.62
C GLU A 664 -1.44 10.91 45.15
N SER A 665 -0.44 11.26 44.33
CA SER A 665 0.93 11.41 44.81
C SER A 665 1.14 12.63 45.72
N GLY A 666 0.33 13.68 45.58
CA GLY A 666 0.41 14.88 46.41
C GLY A 666 -0.22 14.75 47.81
N ARG A 667 -1.17 13.82 47.99
CA ARG A 667 -1.80 13.52 49.30
C ARG A 667 -0.98 12.58 50.19
N GLY A 668 0.13 12.02 49.68
CA GLY A 668 1.03 11.14 50.44
C GLY A 668 2.21 11.85 51.12
N CYS A 669 2.27 13.18 51.06
CA CYS A 669 3.32 14.00 51.69
C CYS A 669 2.80 14.98 52.76
N THR A 670 1.57 14.78 53.23
CA THR A 670 1.01 15.37 54.45
C THR A 670 0.65 14.25 55.40
#